data_AF-A0A1L9WRR6-F1
#
_entry.id   AF-A0A1L9WRR6-F1
#
_cell.length_a   1.000
_cell.length_b   1.000
_cell.length_c   1.000
_cell.angle_alpha   90.00
_cell.angle_beta   90.00
_cell.angle_gamma   90.00
#
_symmetry.space_group_name_H-M   'P 1'
#
loop_
_entity.id
_entity.type
_entity.pdbx_description
1 polymer ?
#
loop_
_entity_poly.entity_id
_entity_poly.type
_entity_poly.pdbx_seq_one_letter_code
_entity_poly.pdbx_strand_id
1 'polypeptide(L)'
;MMTAQKEASPATAPTKKPVMAPALSKAEKEADLVMGTNNSSIVSKRSVEMLYYPKPHYFRYFVKKPQRRSPLINRGYWLRMHAMAETVRKFMAEPSGKPKFVLNLGCGFDPLPFILLNTEKSLCKDTRFVDVDYEKLMLNKKTAIRRTEEITQLLENVEFLPDDSAIQIQSEHYIAIGCDLKNLKKLDDVLRKEVLPAECSVLFLAEVSLTYMDVTSANEVLKWAAQLNNDARFCILEQFFPDGPDHPFASTMMKHFKKLGAPLFSIHEYPSLNEQEQRFKNAGWQHAHARSLWDIWSDDNFVSRSLRRSLDEVEPFDEWEEFALFSSHYFLLIASTQDGFLVPTTEQTELSASSANVSNEFELVHTAGVGQRRFGALIADEDSSIGYHAGLGRQTRLATTDLYSKSKDAVKPHWPFPPRDVSARMCHTITHLSGSDCLLVGGRASPAAGFQDCWVRQGDQWRPTDSLPTARFRHSAARVAFDSDHVLVYGGKTSDGSTLDTWLVWSNNGDGWLPVEISGGNPGARFGACLANIDNTSGVLFGGMSDDGVILEDFWTWTLHRRGERSYCLEVKDQTEDLRGLSPLAVSLSRFGATASQTSWGLVIAGGSIPRQIVPAHQELLLLNLKELATQLRSGSPSTSSPSILSTIGLGRDCGAPRPLLVGHASYAVDEDQVLLLGGGAVCFSFGTFWTEGTWLLKRADSSVDNEWKLVPETVPPPKVEGLPTTSSNTSFDTTTTTKDVTPIPRVQIQTAAQFQQILAEGKPVIIEGSDIGPCTHLWTKEYLANAVGRDRKVVVHEAQSEHMSFQTKNFAYTTKEFGTFLDEVHAGGRQYLRSISADQPTKLPANLAVDFAGLKDDFRLPEAFSVVSENAHSSPLRISGPVTLWLHYDVMANVLCQVRGDKRLILYPPSDVPYLQVPAGASSSTLNVFQTGDDSTITAIPHTFPHEAQLRAGDVLFLPPLWLHTASPAKDQVSVAVNVFFRNLSHGYAAGRDVYGNRDLQAYEKARADVQKIARSFEGVPADMARFYLLRLARELKEKAEEL
;
A
#
# COMPACT_ATOMS: atom_id res chain seq x y z
N MET A 1 -86.05 -2.31 -3.56
CA MET A 1 -85.79 -0.91 -4.00
C MET A 1 -84.51 -0.97 -4.83
N MET A 2 -84.57 -0.97 -6.16
CA MET A 2 -84.61 0.25 -7.01
C MET A 2 -83.64 1.31 -6.47
N THR A 3 -82.61 1.80 -7.16
CA THR A 3 -82.32 1.86 -8.61
C THR A 3 -80.92 2.49 -8.79
N ALA A 4 -80.21 2.07 -9.86
CA ALA A 4 -79.42 2.84 -10.85
C ALA A 4 -78.47 3.97 -10.36
N GLN A 5 -77.27 4.24 -10.89
CA GLN A 5 -76.59 4.00 -12.19
C GLN A 5 -75.12 4.48 -11.95
N LYS A 6 -74.05 3.98 -12.59
CA LYS A 6 -73.62 4.32 -13.95
C LYS A 6 -72.33 3.55 -14.34
N GLU A 7 -72.29 3.19 -15.62
CA GLU A 7 -71.21 2.73 -16.52
C GLU A 7 -69.85 3.43 -16.34
N ALA A 8 -68.69 3.02 -16.87
CA ALA A 8 -68.08 1.77 -17.39
C ALA A 8 -66.62 2.17 -17.77
N SER A 9 -65.63 1.28 -17.63
CA SER A 9 -64.33 1.34 -18.33
C SER A 9 -63.65 -0.05 -18.37
N PRO A 10 -62.82 -0.36 -19.38
CA PRO A 10 -62.65 -1.73 -19.89
C PRO A 10 -61.37 -2.46 -19.45
N ALA A 11 -61.52 -3.79 -19.35
CA ALA A 11 -60.58 -4.91 -19.47
C ALA A 11 -59.06 -4.70 -19.31
N THR A 12 -58.49 -5.32 -18.26
CA THR A 12 -57.06 -5.66 -18.13
C THR A 12 -56.80 -7.13 -18.46
N ALA A 13 -55.82 -7.39 -19.33
CA ALA A 13 -55.29 -8.72 -19.66
C ALA A 13 -54.49 -9.33 -18.48
N PRO A 14 -54.37 -10.67 -18.38
CA PRO A 14 -53.75 -11.32 -17.23
C PRO A 14 -52.21 -11.29 -17.32
N THR A 15 -51.58 -10.72 -16.30
CA THR A 15 -50.12 -10.74 -16.10
C THR A 15 -49.61 -12.13 -15.75
N LYS A 16 -48.69 -12.67 -16.55
CA LYS A 16 -47.89 -13.86 -16.23
C LYS A 16 -46.99 -13.56 -15.01
N LYS A 17 -47.02 -14.43 -14.00
CA LYS A 17 -46.07 -14.41 -12.87
C LYS A 17 -44.66 -14.80 -13.36
N PRO A 18 -43.59 -14.14 -12.89
CA PRO A 18 -42.22 -14.57 -13.17
C PRO A 18 -41.90 -15.82 -12.34
N VAL A 19 -41.35 -16.84 -13.01
CA VAL A 19 -40.80 -18.05 -12.38
C VAL A 19 -39.51 -17.65 -11.66
N MET A 20 -39.49 -17.80 -10.33
CA MET A 20 -38.27 -17.63 -9.53
C MET A 20 -37.27 -18.74 -9.87
N ALA A 21 -36.00 -18.38 -10.07
CA ALA A 21 -34.90 -19.32 -10.23
C ALA A 21 -34.75 -20.20 -8.95
N PRO A 22 -34.36 -21.48 -9.10
CA PRO A 22 -34.21 -22.39 -7.96
C PRO A 22 -33.10 -21.93 -7.01
N ALA A 23 -33.30 -22.15 -5.71
CA ALA A 23 -32.31 -21.85 -4.69
C ALA A 23 -31.11 -22.80 -4.79
N LEU A 24 -29.89 -22.24 -4.87
CA LEU A 24 -28.63 -22.99 -4.91
C LEU A 24 -28.47 -23.87 -3.65
N SER A 25 -27.99 -25.10 -3.86
CA SER A 25 -27.63 -26.04 -2.80
C SER A 25 -26.44 -25.54 -1.97
N LYS A 26 -26.23 -26.12 -0.79
CA LYS A 26 -25.11 -25.76 0.10
C LYS A 26 -23.75 -26.01 -0.59
N ALA A 27 -23.61 -27.12 -1.30
CA ALA A 27 -22.39 -27.47 -2.03
C ALA A 27 -22.09 -26.49 -3.18
N GLU A 28 -23.11 -26.03 -3.91
CA GLU A 28 -22.94 -25.03 -4.98
C GLU A 28 -22.52 -23.66 -4.43
N LYS A 29 -23.05 -23.26 -3.26
CA LYS A 29 -22.64 -22.02 -2.59
C LYS A 29 -21.20 -22.08 -2.09
N GLU A 30 -20.78 -23.21 -1.54
CA GLU A 30 -19.38 -23.44 -1.12
C GLU A 30 -18.43 -23.42 -2.32
N ALA A 31 -18.81 -24.08 -3.43
CA ALA A 31 -18.04 -24.04 -4.68
C ALA A 31 -17.94 -22.62 -5.26
N ASP A 32 -19.01 -21.82 -5.22
CA ASP A 32 -18.99 -20.41 -5.65
C ASP A 32 -18.04 -19.54 -4.80
N LEU A 33 -17.96 -19.77 -3.49
CA LEU A 33 -17.02 -19.07 -2.60
C LEU A 33 -15.57 -19.46 -2.89
N VAL A 34 -15.30 -20.77 -3.09
CA VAL A 34 -13.97 -21.26 -3.48
C VAL A 34 -13.56 -20.70 -4.85
N MET A 35 -14.44 -20.71 -5.84
CA MET A 35 -14.20 -20.07 -7.15
C MET A 35 -13.97 -18.55 -7.02
N GLY A 36 -14.55 -17.90 -6.00
CA GLY A 36 -14.29 -16.50 -5.68
C GLY A 36 -12.83 -16.19 -5.31
N THR A 37 -12.10 -17.17 -4.75
CA THR A 37 -10.68 -17.00 -4.38
C THR A 37 -9.78 -16.80 -5.60
N ASN A 38 -10.12 -17.42 -6.74
CA ASN A 38 -9.43 -17.25 -8.04
C ASN A 38 -9.42 -15.78 -8.49
N ASN A 39 -10.50 -15.03 -8.25
CA ASN A 39 -10.55 -13.61 -8.60
C ASN A 39 -9.55 -12.77 -7.80
N SER A 40 -9.22 -13.15 -6.56
CA SER A 40 -8.26 -12.42 -5.72
C SER A 40 -6.82 -12.73 -6.11
N SER A 41 -6.51 -14.01 -6.36
CA SER A 41 -5.17 -14.47 -6.73
C SER A 41 -4.77 -13.95 -8.11
N ILE A 42 -5.64 -14.06 -9.12
CA ILE A 42 -5.36 -13.66 -10.50
C ILE A 42 -5.18 -12.14 -10.63
N VAL A 43 -5.85 -11.32 -9.81
CA VAL A 43 -5.58 -9.87 -9.76
C VAL A 43 -4.17 -9.58 -9.21
N SER A 44 -3.71 -10.35 -8.23
CA SER A 44 -2.36 -10.19 -7.67
C SER A 44 -1.29 -10.68 -8.65
N LYS A 45 -1.51 -11.82 -9.31
CA LYS A 45 -0.64 -12.29 -10.41
C LYS A 45 -0.59 -11.30 -11.59
N ARG A 46 -1.72 -10.65 -11.92
CA ARG A 46 -1.75 -9.58 -12.94
C ARG A 46 -0.94 -8.35 -12.53
N SER A 47 -0.94 -7.99 -11.24
CA SER A 47 -0.07 -6.92 -10.73
C SER A 47 1.40 -7.24 -10.95
N VAL A 48 1.81 -8.48 -10.66
CA VAL A 48 3.17 -8.98 -10.93
C VAL A 48 3.48 -8.93 -12.42
N GLU A 49 2.63 -9.50 -13.27
CA GLU A 49 2.87 -9.52 -14.72
C GLU A 49 3.07 -8.11 -15.31
N MET A 50 2.31 -7.12 -14.82
CA MET A 50 2.41 -5.74 -15.28
C MET A 50 3.74 -5.07 -14.94
N LEU A 51 4.41 -5.48 -13.86
CA LEU A 51 5.60 -4.82 -13.33
C LEU A 51 6.88 -5.62 -13.60
N TYR A 52 6.81 -6.95 -13.44
CA TYR A 52 7.97 -7.83 -13.40
C TYR A 52 8.21 -8.59 -14.70
N TYR A 53 7.17 -8.86 -15.49
CA TYR A 53 7.28 -9.75 -16.65
C TYR A 53 7.22 -8.96 -17.97
N PRO A 54 8.02 -9.36 -18.98
CA PRO A 54 7.97 -8.76 -20.30
C PRO A 54 6.63 -9.05 -21.00
N LYS A 55 6.32 -8.25 -22.03
CA LYS A 55 5.20 -8.53 -22.94
C LYS A 55 5.55 -9.69 -23.89
N PRO A 56 4.56 -10.42 -24.45
CA PRO A 56 3.12 -10.25 -24.28
C PRO A 56 2.62 -10.68 -22.89
N HIS A 57 1.47 -10.13 -22.50
CA HIS A 57 0.83 -10.36 -21.21
C HIS A 57 -0.46 -11.16 -21.40
N TYR A 58 -0.69 -12.17 -20.55
CA TYR A 58 -1.80 -13.12 -20.64
C TYR A 58 -2.81 -13.00 -19.49
N PHE A 59 -2.41 -12.59 -18.28
CA PHE A 59 -3.40 -12.39 -17.18
C PHE A 59 -4.43 -11.29 -17.52
N ARG A 60 -4.08 -10.36 -18.42
CA ARG A 60 -4.95 -9.26 -18.87
C ARG A 60 -6.29 -9.72 -19.46
N TYR A 61 -6.36 -10.93 -20.02
CA TYR A 61 -7.58 -11.46 -20.65
C TYR A 61 -8.57 -12.02 -19.62
N PHE A 62 -8.08 -12.33 -18.43
CA PHE A 62 -8.87 -12.88 -17.32
C PHE A 62 -9.16 -11.83 -16.23
N VAL A 63 -8.40 -10.73 -16.18
CA VAL A 63 -8.58 -9.63 -15.22
C VAL A 63 -9.18 -8.39 -15.87
N LYS A 64 -10.47 -8.15 -15.64
CA LYS A 64 -11.19 -6.98 -16.18
C LYS A 64 -10.69 -5.64 -15.65
N LYS A 65 -10.29 -5.59 -14.38
CA LYS A 65 -9.83 -4.36 -13.69
C LYS A 65 -8.48 -4.63 -13.03
N PRO A 66 -7.36 -4.33 -13.69
CA PRO A 66 -6.04 -4.51 -13.07
C PRO A 66 -5.93 -3.61 -11.84
N GLN A 67 -5.33 -4.14 -10.77
CA GLN A 67 -5.06 -3.40 -9.55
C GLN A 67 -3.61 -3.65 -9.15
N ARG A 68 -2.84 -2.58 -8.98
CA ARG A 68 -1.50 -2.68 -8.39
C ARG A 68 -1.61 -3.13 -6.93
N ARG A 69 -0.76 -4.07 -6.52
CA ARG A 69 -0.57 -4.50 -5.13
C ARG A 69 0.67 -3.84 -4.53
N SER A 70 0.83 -3.94 -3.20
CA SER A 70 2.04 -3.47 -2.52
C SER A 70 3.27 -4.28 -2.96
N PRO A 71 4.49 -3.73 -2.84
CA PRO A 71 5.73 -4.46 -3.14
C PRO A 71 5.82 -5.81 -2.41
N LEU A 72 5.42 -5.87 -1.14
CA LEU A 72 5.29 -7.12 -0.37
C LEU A 72 4.45 -8.18 -1.08
N ILE A 73 3.24 -7.80 -1.52
CA ILE A 73 2.32 -8.73 -2.18
C ILE A 73 2.86 -9.13 -3.55
N ASN A 74 3.40 -8.19 -4.33
CA ASN A 74 3.96 -8.49 -5.63
C ASN A 74 5.15 -9.46 -5.52
N ARG A 75 6.09 -9.23 -4.61
CA ARG A 75 7.25 -10.11 -4.41
C ARG A 75 6.85 -11.51 -3.93
N GLY A 76 5.87 -11.60 -3.03
CA GLY A 76 5.29 -12.89 -2.62
C GLY A 76 4.63 -13.66 -3.77
N TYR A 77 3.82 -12.98 -4.58
CA TYR A 77 3.20 -13.61 -5.76
C TYR A 77 4.20 -13.91 -6.87
N TRP A 78 5.25 -13.09 -7.03
CA TRP A 78 6.34 -13.36 -7.96
C TRP A 78 7.05 -14.66 -7.57
N LEU A 79 7.41 -14.84 -6.29
CA LEU A 79 8.08 -16.05 -5.82
C LEU A 79 7.18 -17.28 -6.00
N ARG A 80 5.88 -17.15 -5.69
CA ARG A 80 4.89 -18.20 -5.90
C ARG A 80 4.78 -18.60 -7.38
N MET A 81 4.68 -17.63 -8.29
CA MET A 81 4.59 -17.88 -9.74
C MET A 81 5.89 -18.48 -10.28
N HIS A 82 7.04 -17.93 -9.87
CA HIS A 82 8.36 -18.42 -10.25
C HIS A 82 8.55 -19.87 -9.79
N ALA A 83 8.11 -20.22 -8.57
CA ALA A 83 8.25 -21.56 -8.05
C ALA A 83 7.49 -22.61 -8.87
N MET A 84 6.24 -22.34 -9.21
CA MET A 84 5.46 -23.22 -10.08
C MET A 84 6.08 -23.32 -11.47
N ALA A 85 6.46 -22.19 -12.07
CA ALA A 85 7.04 -22.16 -13.41
C ALA A 85 8.39 -22.91 -13.47
N GLU A 86 9.25 -22.72 -12.48
CA GLU A 86 10.57 -23.36 -12.43
C GLU A 86 10.47 -24.87 -12.25
N THR A 87 9.52 -25.37 -11.46
CA THR A 87 9.25 -26.81 -11.38
C THR A 87 8.79 -27.38 -12.72
N VAL A 88 7.92 -26.66 -13.44
CA VAL A 88 7.48 -27.06 -14.78
C VAL A 88 8.65 -27.06 -15.77
N ARG A 89 9.53 -26.05 -15.75
CA ARG A 89 10.74 -26.01 -16.59
C ARG A 89 11.65 -27.19 -16.33
N LYS A 90 11.95 -27.49 -15.06
CA LYS A 90 12.79 -28.63 -14.66
C LYS A 90 12.20 -29.93 -15.19
N PHE A 91 10.90 -30.15 -15.00
CA PHE A 91 10.22 -31.33 -15.55
C PHE A 91 10.29 -31.40 -17.08
N MET A 92 10.08 -30.29 -17.81
CA MET A 92 10.18 -30.27 -19.26
C MET A 92 11.62 -30.50 -19.76
N ALA A 93 12.62 -30.07 -19.01
CA ALA A 93 14.04 -30.24 -19.34
C ALA A 93 14.57 -31.66 -19.06
N GLU A 94 13.94 -32.45 -18.19
CA GLU A 94 14.35 -33.82 -17.89
C GLU A 94 14.40 -34.69 -19.16
N PRO A 95 15.51 -35.37 -19.50
CA PRO A 95 15.55 -36.24 -20.68
C PRO A 95 14.51 -37.37 -20.59
N SER A 96 13.63 -37.49 -21.58
CA SER A 96 12.65 -38.57 -21.65
C SER A 96 12.38 -38.95 -23.11
N GLY A 97 12.23 -40.24 -23.37
CA GLY A 97 11.74 -40.76 -24.65
C GLY A 97 10.20 -40.76 -24.75
N LYS A 98 9.51 -40.32 -23.69
CA LYS A 98 8.04 -40.33 -23.59
C LYS A 98 7.47 -38.92 -23.75
N PRO A 99 6.26 -38.78 -24.30
CA PRO A 99 5.55 -37.50 -24.29
C PRO A 99 5.25 -37.06 -22.86
N LYS A 100 5.31 -35.74 -22.61
CA LYS A 100 5.12 -35.15 -21.29
C LYS A 100 3.78 -34.44 -21.17
N PHE A 101 3.16 -34.56 -20.00
CA PHE A 101 1.90 -33.91 -19.70
C PHE A 101 2.00 -33.13 -18.40
N VAL A 102 1.57 -31.87 -18.41
CA VAL A 102 1.49 -31.03 -17.22
C VAL A 102 0.03 -30.81 -16.88
N LEU A 103 -0.46 -31.44 -15.81
CA LEU A 103 -1.86 -31.43 -15.36
C LEU A 103 -2.03 -30.43 -14.23
N ASN A 104 -2.66 -29.28 -14.50
CA ASN A 104 -2.91 -28.24 -13.51
C ASN A 104 -4.29 -28.43 -12.84
N LEU A 105 -4.28 -28.92 -11.60
CA LEU A 105 -5.47 -29.28 -10.83
C LEU A 105 -5.98 -28.07 -10.03
N GLY A 106 -7.17 -27.58 -10.40
CA GLY A 106 -7.68 -26.31 -9.89
C GLY A 106 -6.98 -25.12 -10.54
N CYS A 107 -6.81 -25.18 -11.87
CA CYS A 107 -6.00 -24.24 -12.64
C CYS A 107 -6.49 -22.78 -12.58
N GLY A 108 -7.76 -22.55 -12.22
CA GLY A 108 -8.34 -21.22 -12.25
C GLY A 108 -8.20 -20.56 -13.63
N PHE A 109 -7.79 -19.28 -13.62
CA PHE A 109 -7.40 -18.57 -14.84
C PHE A 109 -5.88 -18.48 -15.01
N ASP A 110 -5.13 -19.45 -14.52
CA ASP A 110 -3.68 -19.49 -14.69
C ASP A 110 -3.31 -19.54 -16.19
N PRO A 111 -2.50 -18.58 -16.69
CA PRO A 111 -2.03 -18.54 -18.07
C PRO A 111 -0.62 -19.14 -18.23
N LEU A 112 -0.05 -19.81 -17.23
CA LEU A 112 1.28 -20.41 -17.31
C LEU A 112 1.55 -21.18 -18.62
N PRO A 113 0.63 -22.01 -19.16
CA PRO A 113 0.84 -22.67 -20.45
C PRO A 113 1.11 -21.69 -21.60
N PHE A 114 0.36 -20.59 -21.67
CA PHE A 114 0.50 -19.58 -22.73
C PHE A 114 1.78 -18.76 -22.57
N ILE A 115 2.20 -18.51 -21.32
CA ILE A 115 3.48 -17.84 -21.05
C ILE A 115 4.62 -18.72 -21.59
N LEU A 116 4.68 -19.99 -21.19
CA LEU A 116 5.78 -20.90 -21.56
C LEU A 116 5.79 -21.22 -23.05
N LEU A 117 4.63 -21.44 -23.69
CA LEU A 117 4.56 -21.67 -25.14
C LEU A 117 5.09 -20.47 -25.94
N ASN A 118 4.94 -19.24 -25.41
CA ASN A 118 5.44 -18.04 -26.03
C ASN A 118 6.93 -17.79 -25.76
N THR A 119 7.39 -17.99 -24.52
CA THR A 119 8.78 -17.66 -24.14
C THR A 119 9.76 -18.79 -24.35
N GLU A 120 9.31 -20.04 -24.36
CA GLU A 120 10.12 -21.25 -24.26
C GLU A 120 9.60 -22.37 -25.20
N LYS A 121 9.22 -22.01 -26.44
CA LYS A 121 8.61 -22.93 -27.43
C LYS A 121 9.42 -24.22 -27.65
N SER A 122 10.75 -24.14 -27.65
CA SER A 122 11.62 -25.30 -27.83
C SER A 122 11.52 -26.29 -26.67
N LEU A 123 11.40 -25.79 -25.43
CA LEU A 123 11.26 -26.60 -24.23
C LEU A 123 9.87 -27.26 -24.14
N CYS A 124 8.85 -26.58 -24.69
CA CYS A 124 7.47 -27.08 -24.69
C CYS A 124 7.17 -28.12 -25.78
N LYS A 125 8.11 -28.38 -26.72
CA LYS A 125 7.85 -29.15 -27.95
C LYS A 125 7.20 -30.52 -27.70
N ASP A 126 7.70 -31.26 -26.72
CA ASP A 126 7.22 -32.62 -26.41
C ASP A 126 6.27 -32.64 -25.19
N THR A 127 5.71 -31.48 -24.84
CA THR A 127 4.84 -31.29 -23.67
C THR A 127 3.44 -30.82 -24.08
N ARG A 128 2.43 -31.41 -23.44
CA ARG A 128 1.02 -30.99 -23.54
C ARG A 128 0.51 -30.54 -22.17
N PHE A 129 -0.03 -29.33 -22.12
CA PHE A 129 -0.60 -28.76 -20.90
C PHE A 129 -2.08 -29.13 -20.79
N VAL A 130 -2.53 -29.54 -19.61
CA VAL A 130 -3.89 -29.96 -19.32
C VAL A 130 -4.40 -29.19 -18.10
N ASP A 131 -5.31 -28.25 -18.32
CA ASP A 131 -5.94 -27.47 -17.26
C ASP A 131 -7.24 -28.13 -16.81
N VAL A 132 -7.40 -28.34 -15.49
CA VAL A 132 -8.59 -28.94 -14.90
C VAL A 132 -9.16 -28.00 -13.84
N ASP A 133 -10.45 -27.69 -13.92
CA ASP A 133 -11.18 -26.96 -12.88
C ASP A 133 -12.69 -27.25 -13.00
N TYR A 134 -13.49 -26.68 -12.10
CA TYR A 134 -14.95 -26.76 -12.15
C TYR A 134 -15.48 -26.34 -13.53
N GLU A 135 -16.49 -27.06 -14.01
CA GLU A 135 -17.11 -26.88 -15.33
C GLU A 135 -17.47 -25.41 -15.60
N LYS A 136 -18.12 -24.75 -14.63
CA LYS A 136 -18.49 -23.34 -14.70
C LYS A 136 -17.28 -22.42 -14.92
N LEU A 137 -16.15 -22.70 -14.27
CA LEU A 137 -14.94 -21.88 -14.41
C LEU A 137 -14.25 -22.14 -15.75
N MET A 138 -14.22 -23.39 -16.20
CA MET A 138 -13.64 -23.76 -17.50
C MET A 138 -14.45 -23.22 -18.67
N LEU A 139 -15.78 -23.13 -18.57
CA LEU A 139 -16.62 -22.44 -19.56
C LEU A 139 -16.30 -20.93 -19.64
N ASN A 140 -15.99 -20.30 -18.51
CA ASN A 140 -15.54 -18.91 -18.50
C ASN A 140 -14.16 -18.75 -19.15
N LYS A 141 -13.22 -19.66 -18.84
CA LYS A 141 -11.87 -19.69 -19.43
C LYS A 141 -11.94 -19.89 -20.95
N LYS A 142 -12.75 -20.85 -21.40
CA LYS A 142 -13.10 -21.11 -22.81
C LYS A 142 -13.64 -19.87 -23.51
N THR A 143 -14.59 -19.18 -22.90
CA THR A 143 -15.16 -17.95 -23.47
C THR A 143 -14.12 -16.85 -23.61
N ALA A 144 -13.22 -16.70 -22.63
CA ALA A 144 -12.14 -15.72 -22.69
C ALA A 144 -11.11 -16.07 -23.79
N ILE A 145 -10.66 -17.32 -23.86
CA ILE A 145 -9.69 -17.79 -24.86
C ILE A 145 -10.28 -17.66 -26.28
N ARG A 146 -11.53 -18.09 -26.50
CA ARG A 146 -12.21 -17.96 -27.80
C ARG A 146 -12.28 -16.53 -28.33
N ARG A 147 -12.27 -15.53 -27.44
CA ARG A 147 -12.33 -14.09 -27.79
C ARG A 147 -10.94 -13.45 -27.91
N THR A 148 -9.87 -14.20 -27.71
CA THR A 148 -8.50 -13.67 -27.63
C THR A 148 -7.66 -14.27 -28.75
N GLU A 149 -7.48 -13.49 -29.81
CA GLU A 149 -6.75 -13.92 -31.01
C GLU A 149 -5.32 -14.34 -30.67
N GLU A 150 -4.63 -13.59 -29.80
CA GLU A 150 -3.24 -13.85 -29.40
C GLU A 150 -3.06 -15.22 -28.73
N ILE A 151 -4.04 -15.68 -27.95
CA ILE A 151 -3.98 -17.02 -27.34
C ILE A 151 -4.31 -18.09 -28.38
N THR A 152 -5.36 -17.87 -29.19
CA THR A 152 -5.77 -18.88 -30.20
C THR A 152 -4.72 -19.09 -31.28
N GLN A 153 -4.00 -18.04 -31.68
CA GLN A 153 -2.89 -18.15 -32.63
C GLN A 153 -1.71 -18.92 -32.01
N LEU A 154 -1.39 -18.66 -30.73
CA LEU A 154 -0.31 -19.34 -30.03
C LEU A 154 -0.56 -20.86 -29.88
N LEU A 155 -1.81 -21.24 -29.64
CA LEU A 155 -2.18 -22.63 -29.35
C LEU A 155 -2.22 -23.53 -30.59
N GLU A 156 -2.39 -22.95 -31.78
CA GLU A 156 -2.49 -23.58 -33.11
C GLU A 156 -3.63 -24.63 -33.21
N ASN A 157 -4.42 -24.63 -34.29
CA ASN A 157 -5.50 -25.63 -34.53
C ASN A 157 -6.47 -25.85 -33.34
N VAL A 158 -6.94 -24.76 -32.71
CA VAL A 158 -7.78 -24.83 -31.51
C VAL A 158 -9.21 -25.26 -31.84
N GLU A 159 -9.66 -26.34 -31.20
CA GLU A 159 -11.04 -26.81 -31.20
C GLU A 159 -11.75 -26.43 -29.90
N PHE A 160 -12.97 -25.89 -30.02
CA PHE A 160 -13.84 -25.60 -28.88
C PHE A 160 -15.06 -26.53 -28.91
N LEU A 161 -15.08 -27.52 -28.02
CA LEU A 161 -16.10 -28.57 -27.97
C LEU A 161 -17.43 -28.07 -27.37
N PRO A 162 -18.53 -28.84 -27.45
CA PRO A 162 -19.81 -28.52 -26.79
C PRO A 162 -19.68 -28.31 -25.27
N ASP A 163 -20.58 -27.52 -24.67
CA ASP A 163 -20.50 -27.15 -23.25
C ASP A 163 -20.75 -28.34 -22.30
N ASP A 164 -21.45 -29.37 -22.75
CA ASP A 164 -21.72 -30.64 -22.06
C ASP A 164 -20.56 -31.66 -22.15
N SER A 165 -19.58 -31.41 -23.02
CA SER A 165 -18.34 -32.21 -23.10
C SER A 165 -17.48 -32.03 -21.85
N ALA A 166 -16.78 -33.08 -21.42
CA ALA A 166 -15.78 -32.93 -20.36
C ALA A 166 -14.57 -32.10 -20.84
N ILE A 167 -14.11 -32.34 -22.07
CA ILE A 167 -13.07 -31.55 -22.72
C ILE A 167 -13.73 -30.31 -23.34
N GLN A 168 -13.30 -29.12 -22.92
CA GLN A 168 -13.88 -27.83 -23.30
C GLN A 168 -13.10 -27.13 -24.42
N ILE A 169 -11.77 -27.31 -24.42
CA ILE A 169 -10.85 -26.78 -25.43
C ILE A 169 -9.80 -27.84 -25.70
N GLN A 170 -9.43 -27.99 -26.96
CA GLN A 170 -8.37 -28.90 -27.38
C GLN A 170 -7.50 -28.25 -28.45
N SER A 171 -6.20 -28.36 -28.31
CA SER A 171 -5.20 -28.05 -29.34
C SER A 171 -4.03 -29.05 -29.26
N GLU A 172 -3.00 -28.86 -30.09
CA GLU A 172 -1.79 -29.69 -30.08
C GLU A 172 -1.12 -29.66 -28.69
N HIS A 173 -0.89 -28.46 -28.15
CA HIS A 173 -0.15 -28.28 -26.89
C HIS A 173 -1.02 -27.98 -25.66
N TYR A 174 -2.35 -27.82 -25.81
CA TYR A 174 -3.22 -27.43 -24.68
C TYR A 174 -4.56 -28.16 -24.67
N ILE A 175 -5.02 -28.55 -23.48
CA ILE A 175 -6.34 -29.10 -23.22
C ILE A 175 -6.93 -28.42 -22.00
N ALA A 176 -8.22 -28.10 -22.04
CA ALA A 176 -8.99 -27.63 -20.88
C ALA A 176 -10.14 -28.61 -20.58
N ILE A 177 -10.21 -29.10 -19.35
CA ILE A 177 -11.21 -30.09 -18.88
C ILE A 177 -12.06 -29.47 -17.78
N GLY A 178 -13.38 -29.48 -17.96
CA GLY A 178 -14.36 -29.14 -16.93
C GLY A 178 -14.70 -30.36 -16.07
N CYS A 179 -14.16 -30.42 -14.85
CA CYS A 179 -14.43 -31.49 -13.90
C CYS A 179 -14.29 -31.01 -12.45
N ASP A 180 -15.25 -31.39 -11.60
CA ASP A 180 -15.07 -31.33 -10.15
C ASP A 180 -14.02 -32.37 -9.72
N LEU A 181 -12.98 -31.95 -9.01
CA LEU A 181 -11.91 -32.83 -8.51
C LEU A 181 -12.41 -33.87 -7.49
N LYS A 182 -13.62 -33.72 -6.94
CA LYS A 182 -14.29 -34.77 -6.15
C LYS A 182 -14.84 -35.91 -7.01
N ASN A 183 -15.03 -35.69 -8.32
CA ASN A 183 -15.50 -36.70 -9.26
C ASN A 183 -14.32 -37.33 -10.02
N LEU A 184 -13.43 -38.00 -9.28
CA LEU A 184 -12.23 -38.63 -9.83
C LEU A 184 -12.52 -39.67 -10.90
N LYS A 185 -13.66 -40.36 -10.83
CA LYS A 185 -14.07 -41.33 -11.85
C LYS A 185 -14.24 -40.66 -13.22
N LYS A 186 -14.97 -39.53 -13.27
CA LYS A 186 -15.15 -38.76 -14.51
C LYS A 186 -13.80 -38.27 -15.05
N LEU A 187 -12.94 -37.75 -14.18
CA LEU A 187 -11.62 -37.25 -14.57
C LEU A 187 -10.71 -38.37 -15.11
N ASP A 188 -10.65 -39.51 -14.41
CA ASP A 188 -9.87 -40.69 -14.83
C ASP A 188 -10.35 -41.25 -16.17
N ASP A 189 -11.66 -41.39 -16.35
CA ASP A 189 -12.27 -41.87 -17.59
C ASP A 189 -11.86 -41.00 -18.79
N VAL A 190 -11.96 -39.67 -18.66
CA VAL A 190 -11.58 -38.72 -19.72
C VAL A 190 -10.08 -38.77 -19.99
N LEU A 191 -9.26 -38.75 -18.93
CA LEU A 191 -7.82 -38.74 -19.08
C LEU A 191 -7.29 -40.00 -19.76
N ARG A 192 -7.74 -41.19 -19.34
CA ARG A 192 -7.25 -42.47 -19.89
C ARG A 192 -7.78 -42.79 -21.28
N LYS A 193 -9.01 -42.38 -21.60
CA LYS A 193 -9.65 -42.73 -22.89
C LYS A 193 -9.31 -41.74 -24.00
N GLU A 194 -9.11 -40.46 -23.67
CA GLU A 194 -9.10 -39.39 -24.66
C GLU A 194 -7.82 -38.53 -24.63
N VAL A 195 -7.08 -38.49 -23.52
CA VAL A 195 -5.98 -37.51 -23.34
C VAL A 195 -4.59 -38.15 -23.25
N LEU A 196 -4.40 -39.09 -22.33
CA LEU A 196 -3.11 -39.65 -21.99
C LEU A 196 -2.83 -40.93 -22.77
N PRO A 197 -1.67 -41.06 -23.45
CA PRO A 197 -1.24 -42.33 -24.02
C PRO A 197 -0.80 -43.30 -22.91
N ALA A 198 -0.71 -44.59 -23.25
CA ALA A 198 -0.33 -45.64 -22.31
C ALA A 198 1.06 -45.42 -21.66
N GLU A 199 2.01 -44.87 -22.43
CA GLU A 199 3.33 -44.47 -21.92
C GLU A 199 3.52 -42.96 -22.08
N CYS A 200 3.50 -42.25 -20.96
CA CYS A 200 3.83 -40.83 -20.86
C CYS A 200 4.51 -40.53 -19.52
N SER A 201 5.09 -39.34 -19.39
CA SER A 201 5.49 -38.78 -18.09
C SER A 201 4.52 -37.67 -17.69
N VAL A 202 4.09 -37.65 -16.44
CA VAL A 202 3.05 -36.71 -15.96
C VAL A 202 3.60 -35.86 -14.82
N LEU A 203 3.40 -34.54 -14.88
CA LEU A 203 3.56 -33.63 -13.76
C LEU A 203 2.20 -33.07 -13.37
N PHE A 204 1.75 -33.36 -12.16
CA PHE A 204 0.59 -32.71 -11.57
C PHE A 204 1.00 -31.43 -10.87
N LEU A 205 0.20 -30.36 -11.02
CA LEU A 205 0.33 -29.11 -10.28
C LEU A 205 -0.92 -28.90 -9.43
N ALA A 206 -0.75 -28.48 -8.18
CA ALA A 206 -1.82 -28.00 -7.32
C ALA A 206 -1.36 -26.73 -6.58
N GLU A 207 -1.76 -25.56 -7.11
CA GLU A 207 -1.32 -24.27 -6.58
C GLU A 207 -2.42 -23.61 -5.73
N VAL A 208 -2.45 -23.91 -4.43
CA VAL A 208 -3.48 -23.44 -3.49
C VAL A 208 -4.88 -23.81 -4.00
N SER A 209 -5.08 -25.11 -4.24
CA SER A 209 -6.34 -25.65 -4.76
C SER A 209 -6.89 -26.78 -3.90
N LEU A 210 -6.06 -27.75 -3.51
CA LEU A 210 -6.48 -28.89 -2.68
C LEU A 210 -6.73 -28.50 -1.22
N THR A 211 -6.09 -27.45 -0.73
CA THR A 211 -6.29 -26.92 0.64
C THR A 211 -7.75 -26.54 0.94
N TYR A 212 -8.52 -26.17 -0.09
CA TYR A 212 -9.95 -25.83 0.02
C TYR A 212 -10.88 -27.05 0.00
N MET A 213 -10.37 -28.23 -0.34
CA MET A 213 -11.14 -29.48 -0.31
C MET A 213 -11.13 -30.06 1.10
N ASP A 214 -12.20 -30.78 1.47
CA ASP A 214 -12.15 -31.62 2.67
C ASP A 214 -11.00 -32.63 2.56
N VAL A 215 -10.39 -32.96 3.70
CA VAL A 215 -9.12 -33.68 3.73
C VAL A 215 -9.22 -35.06 3.06
N THR A 216 -10.34 -35.76 3.25
CA THR A 216 -10.61 -37.05 2.60
C THR A 216 -10.59 -36.92 1.08
N SER A 217 -11.34 -35.98 0.51
CA SER A 217 -11.38 -35.76 -0.94
C SER A 217 -10.01 -35.35 -1.49
N ALA A 218 -9.28 -34.47 -0.79
CA ALA A 218 -7.94 -34.06 -1.19
C ALA A 218 -6.94 -35.25 -1.21
N ASN A 219 -7.01 -36.13 -0.21
CA ASN A 219 -6.15 -37.32 -0.13
C ASN A 219 -6.48 -38.34 -1.25
N GLU A 220 -7.75 -38.50 -1.61
CA GLU A 220 -8.13 -39.35 -2.75
C GLU A 220 -7.58 -38.81 -4.07
N VAL A 221 -7.49 -37.49 -4.27
CA VAL A 221 -6.81 -36.90 -5.45
C VAL A 221 -5.34 -37.31 -5.48
N LEU A 222 -4.62 -37.22 -4.35
CA LEU A 222 -3.21 -37.59 -4.27
C LEU A 222 -2.97 -39.07 -4.57
N LYS A 223 -3.85 -39.94 -4.04
CA LYS A 223 -3.80 -41.39 -4.25
C LYS A 223 -4.11 -41.77 -5.69
N TRP A 224 -5.14 -41.16 -6.27
CA TRP A 224 -5.48 -41.33 -7.68
C TRP A 224 -4.33 -40.90 -8.59
N ALA A 225 -3.74 -39.73 -8.33
CA ALA A 225 -2.64 -39.20 -9.13
C ALA A 225 -1.42 -40.14 -9.15
N ALA A 226 -1.07 -40.75 -8.01
CA ALA A 226 0.00 -41.77 -7.92
C ALA A 226 -0.29 -43.04 -8.74
N GLN A 227 -1.56 -43.35 -9.00
CA GLN A 227 -2.01 -44.53 -9.74
C GLN A 227 -2.30 -44.24 -11.22
N LEU A 228 -2.28 -42.97 -11.64
CA LEU A 228 -2.60 -42.60 -13.00
C LEU A 228 -1.55 -43.14 -13.98
N ASN A 229 -0.27 -43.01 -13.61
CA ASN A 229 0.88 -43.39 -14.42
C ASN A 229 2.07 -43.78 -13.51
N ASN A 230 2.90 -44.73 -13.94
CA ASN A 230 4.12 -45.16 -13.25
C ASN A 230 5.22 -44.09 -13.25
N ASP A 231 5.13 -43.10 -14.14
CA ASP A 231 6.12 -42.04 -14.35
C ASP A 231 5.51 -40.66 -14.04
N ALA A 232 5.11 -40.47 -12.78
CA ALA A 232 4.41 -39.29 -12.31
C ALA A 232 5.25 -38.48 -11.30
N ARG A 233 5.15 -37.15 -11.40
CA ARG A 233 5.55 -36.21 -10.35
C ARG A 233 4.36 -35.39 -9.89
N PHE A 234 4.38 -34.94 -8.64
CA PHE A 234 3.40 -34.00 -8.11
C PHE A 234 4.11 -32.77 -7.56
N CYS A 235 3.63 -31.59 -7.92
CA CYS A 235 4.06 -30.32 -7.36
C CYS A 235 2.85 -29.66 -6.68
N ILE A 236 2.94 -29.46 -5.37
CA ILE A 236 1.92 -28.76 -4.60
C ILE A 236 2.51 -27.54 -3.92
N LEU A 237 1.80 -26.41 -3.99
CA LEU A 237 2.16 -25.17 -3.29
C LEU A 237 0.97 -24.71 -2.45
N GLU A 238 1.07 -24.84 -1.13
CA GLU A 238 -0.01 -24.53 -0.18
C GLU A 238 0.53 -23.98 1.15
N GLN A 239 -0.37 -23.66 2.08
CA GLN A 239 -0.03 -23.13 3.40
C GLN A 239 0.25 -24.24 4.42
N PHE A 240 1.10 -23.95 5.40
CA PHE A 240 1.36 -24.81 6.57
C PHE A 240 1.59 -23.99 7.85
N PHE A 241 1.69 -24.66 9.01
CA PHE A 241 1.95 -24.04 10.30
C PHE A 241 3.38 -24.33 10.77
N PRO A 242 4.38 -23.52 10.37
CA PRO A 242 5.78 -23.74 10.75
C PRO A 242 6.02 -23.73 12.26
N ASP A 243 5.20 -23.03 13.04
CA ASP A 243 5.28 -22.99 14.50
C ASP A 243 3.88 -22.88 15.13
N GLY A 244 2.98 -23.73 14.64
CA GLY A 244 1.62 -23.88 15.14
C GLY A 244 0.60 -22.82 14.67
N PRO A 245 -0.71 -23.08 14.87
CA PRO A 245 -1.79 -22.20 14.44
C PRO A 245 -1.89 -20.90 15.26
N ASP A 246 -1.33 -20.89 16.46
CA ASP A 246 -1.34 -19.73 17.38
C ASP A 246 -0.23 -18.72 17.07
N HIS A 247 0.69 -19.05 16.15
CA HIS A 247 1.64 -18.08 15.64
C HIS A 247 0.89 -16.85 15.07
N PRO A 248 1.28 -15.60 15.40
CA PRO A 248 0.51 -14.40 15.05
C PRO A 248 0.15 -14.27 13.57
N PHE A 249 1.08 -14.62 12.67
CA PHE A 249 0.82 -14.62 11.23
C PHE A 249 -0.20 -15.70 10.85
N ALA A 250 -0.03 -16.93 11.36
CA ALA A 250 -0.92 -18.06 11.09
C ALA A 250 -2.35 -17.78 11.57
N SER A 251 -2.51 -17.31 12.81
CA SER A 251 -3.81 -16.93 13.37
C SER A 251 -4.51 -15.86 12.54
N THR A 252 -3.76 -14.86 12.06
CA THR A 252 -4.28 -13.78 11.20
C THR A 252 -4.70 -14.29 9.82
N MET A 253 -3.89 -15.16 9.21
CA MET A 253 -4.21 -15.86 7.96
C MET A 253 -5.49 -16.71 8.09
N MET A 254 -5.60 -17.50 9.16
CA MET A 254 -6.79 -18.35 9.38
C MET A 254 -8.05 -17.52 9.60
N LYS A 255 -7.97 -16.41 10.35
CA LYS A 255 -9.10 -15.46 10.50
C LYS A 255 -9.54 -14.88 9.16
N HIS A 256 -8.59 -14.57 8.27
CA HIS A 256 -8.87 -14.08 6.93
C HIS A 256 -9.66 -15.09 6.08
N PHE A 257 -9.17 -16.32 5.97
CA PHE A 257 -9.84 -17.37 5.17
C PHE A 257 -11.20 -17.77 5.76
N LYS A 258 -11.32 -17.80 7.08
CA LYS A 258 -12.62 -17.99 7.76
C LYS A 258 -13.61 -16.88 7.39
N LYS A 259 -13.18 -15.62 7.34
CA LYS A 259 -14.02 -14.47 6.95
C LYS A 259 -14.46 -14.52 5.49
N LEU A 260 -13.62 -15.06 4.59
CA LEU A 260 -13.95 -15.23 3.17
C LEU A 260 -14.91 -16.40 2.90
N GLY A 261 -15.17 -17.26 3.89
CA GLY A 261 -15.96 -18.47 3.69
C GLY A 261 -15.24 -19.54 2.85
N ALA A 262 -13.91 -19.47 2.77
CA ALA A 262 -13.05 -20.42 2.07
C ALA A 262 -12.00 -21.00 3.05
N PRO A 263 -12.43 -21.84 4.01
CA PRO A 263 -11.53 -22.39 5.02
C PRO A 263 -10.45 -23.30 4.39
N LEU A 264 -9.28 -23.32 5.04
CA LEU A 264 -8.17 -24.21 4.71
C LEU A 264 -8.31 -25.49 5.56
N PHE A 265 -8.54 -26.64 4.94
CA PHE A 265 -8.84 -27.88 5.67
C PHE A 265 -7.58 -28.71 5.95
N SER A 266 -6.79 -29.00 4.91
CA SER A 266 -5.64 -29.91 5.00
C SER A 266 -4.58 -29.45 6.01
N ILE A 267 -4.46 -28.14 6.23
CA ILE A 267 -3.48 -27.54 7.14
C ILE A 267 -3.66 -27.96 8.61
N HIS A 268 -4.86 -28.38 9.01
CA HIS A 268 -5.12 -28.82 10.38
C HIS A 268 -4.75 -30.28 10.64
N GLU A 269 -4.78 -31.12 9.59
CA GLU A 269 -4.42 -32.54 9.69
C GLU A 269 -2.94 -32.79 9.37
N TYR A 270 -2.36 -31.96 8.50
CA TYR A 270 -0.96 -32.01 8.11
C TYR A 270 -0.29 -30.64 8.32
N PRO A 271 -0.09 -30.22 9.59
CA PRO A 271 0.38 -28.88 9.92
C PRO A 271 1.87 -28.62 9.61
N SER A 272 2.72 -29.65 9.59
CA SER A 272 4.16 -29.52 9.31
C SER A 272 4.58 -30.02 7.92
N LEU A 273 5.78 -29.64 7.48
CA LEU A 273 6.37 -30.13 6.23
C LEU A 273 6.53 -31.65 6.23
N ASN A 274 6.99 -32.24 7.35
CA ASN A 274 7.18 -33.68 7.48
C ASN A 274 5.85 -34.46 7.41
N GLU A 275 4.78 -33.91 7.96
CA GLU A 275 3.44 -34.49 7.83
C GLU A 275 2.90 -34.38 6.40
N GLN A 276 3.20 -33.29 5.67
CA GLN A 276 2.87 -33.18 4.25
C GLN A 276 3.66 -34.20 3.41
N GLU A 277 4.94 -34.41 3.68
CA GLU A 277 5.70 -35.47 3.00
C GLU A 277 5.11 -36.86 3.29
N GLN A 278 4.76 -37.12 4.54
CA GLN A 278 4.18 -38.41 4.92
C GLN A 278 2.79 -38.62 4.34
N ARG A 279 1.99 -37.55 4.19
CA ARG A 279 0.71 -37.57 3.48
C ARG A 279 0.87 -38.10 2.04
N PHE A 280 1.89 -37.64 1.31
CA PHE A 280 2.18 -38.13 -0.04
C PHE A 280 2.67 -39.58 -0.02
N LYS A 281 3.60 -39.93 0.88
CA LYS A 281 4.09 -41.32 1.01
C LYS A 281 2.94 -42.31 1.30
N ASN A 282 2.04 -41.94 2.20
CA ASN A 282 0.84 -42.72 2.52
C ASN A 282 -0.14 -42.85 1.33
N ALA A 283 -0.14 -41.89 0.41
CA ALA A 283 -0.96 -41.91 -0.80
C ALA A 283 -0.35 -42.74 -1.94
N GLY A 284 0.84 -43.33 -1.74
CA GLY A 284 1.49 -44.22 -2.73
C GLY A 284 2.63 -43.57 -3.52
N TRP A 285 3.07 -42.36 -3.15
CA TRP A 285 4.25 -41.72 -3.72
C TRP A 285 5.53 -42.29 -3.08
N GLN A 286 6.54 -42.65 -3.88
CA GLN A 286 7.78 -43.24 -3.37
C GLN A 286 8.67 -42.21 -2.68
N HIS A 287 8.70 -41.00 -3.23
CA HIS A 287 9.44 -39.88 -2.71
C HIS A 287 8.54 -38.66 -2.59
N ALA A 288 8.76 -37.88 -1.55
CA ALA A 288 8.15 -36.57 -1.34
C ALA A 288 9.15 -35.72 -0.57
N HIS A 289 9.35 -34.48 -1.02
CA HIS A 289 10.23 -33.52 -0.38
C HIS A 289 9.57 -32.14 -0.34
N ALA A 290 9.44 -31.57 0.86
CA ALA A 290 8.78 -30.29 1.08
C ALA A 290 9.76 -29.23 1.61
N ARG A 291 9.70 -28.02 1.07
CA ARG A 291 10.49 -26.87 1.51
C ARG A 291 9.61 -25.64 1.64
N SER A 292 9.89 -24.78 2.62
CA SER A 292 9.22 -23.48 2.70
C SER A 292 9.63 -22.60 1.50
N LEU A 293 8.79 -21.64 1.10
CA LEU A 293 9.18 -20.70 0.05
C LEU A 293 10.35 -19.80 0.52
N TRP A 294 10.50 -19.57 1.83
CA TRP A 294 11.62 -18.80 2.37
C TRP A 294 12.95 -19.54 2.23
N ASP A 295 12.94 -20.85 2.40
CA ASP A 295 14.09 -21.70 2.13
C ASP A 295 14.42 -21.73 0.62
N ILE A 296 13.40 -21.85 -0.23
CA ILE A 296 13.55 -21.80 -1.69
C ILE A 296 14.10 -20.46 -2.18
N TRP A 297 13.70 -19.34 -1.57
CA TRP A 297 14.25 -18.01 -1.87
C TRP A 297 15.77 -17.96 -1.68
N SER A 298 16.30 -18.67 -0.68
CA SER A 298 17.74 -18.74 -0.40
C SER A 298 18.52 -19.72 -1.29
N ASP A 299 17.85 -20.54 -2.10
CA ASP A 299 18.49 -21.53 -2.97
C ASP A 299 18.86 -20.96 -4.34
N ASP A 300 20.15 -20.79 -4.61
CA ASP A 300 20.66 -20.27 -5.89
C ASP A 300 20.33 -21.14 -7.11
N ASN A 301 20.02 -22.43 -6.92
CA ASN A 301 19.56 -23.34 -7.99
C ASN A 301 18.07 -23.16 -8.33
N PHE A 302 17.37 -22.32 -7.58
CA PHE A 302 15.95 -22.05 -7.76
C PHE A 302 15.69 -20.56 -7.98
N VAL A 303 16.26 -19.70 -7.14
CA VAL A 303 16.26 -18.25 -7.29
C VAL A 303 17.69 -17.75 -7.20
N SER A 304 18.34 -17.58 -8.35
CA SER A 304 19.73 -17.14 -8.39
C SER A 304 19.91 -15.76 -7.76
N ARG A 305 21.09 -15.50 -7.21
CA ARG A 305 21.53 -14.16 -6.78
C ARG A 305 21.21 -13.04 -7.78
N SER A 306 21.45 -13.26 -9.08
CA SER A 306 21.16 -12.25 -10.11
C SER A 306 19.67 -11.98 -10.25
N LEU A 307 18.84 -13.02 -10.16
CA LEU A 307 17.39 -12.88 -10.22
C LEU A 307 16.84 -12.20 -8.97
N ARG A 308 17.35 -12.51 -7.77
CA ARG A 308 16.95 -11.81 -6.54
C ARG A 308 17.23 -10.31 -6.63
N ARG A 309 18.43 -9.94 -7.09
CA ARG A 309 18.84 -8.53 -7.25
C ARG A 309 17.98 -7.77 -8.27
N SER A 310 17.64 -8.38 -9.41
CA SER A 310 16.85 -7.68 -10.43
C SER A 310 15.45 -7.30 -9.96
N LEU A 311 14.91 -7.94 -8.92
CA LEU A 311 13.61 -7.57 -8.33
C LEU A 311 13.64 -6.25 -7.57
N ASP A 312 14.81 -5.81 -7.10
CA ASP A 312 14.99 -4.51 -6.45
C ASP A 312 15.02 -3.37 -7.49
N GLU A 313 15.30 -3.66 -8.77
CA GLU A 313 15.23 -2.69 -9.87
C GLU A 313 13.78 -2.36 -10.29
N VAL A 314 12.83 -3.25 -9.99
CA VAL A 314 11.42 -3.11 -10.41
C VAL A 314 10.64 -2.16 -9.50
N GLU A 315 10.78 -2.31 -8.18
CA GLU A 315 10.16 -1.41 -7.22
C GLU A 315 10.91 -1.37 -5.87
N PRO A 316 10.92 -0.21 -5.17
CA PRO A 316 11.56 -0.10 -3.87
C PRO A 316 10.92 -1.02 -2.83
N PHE A 317 11.76 -1.72 -2.04
CA PHE A 317 11.32 -2.76 -1.12
C PHE A 317 12.10 -2.75 0.20
N ASP A 318 11.37 -2.80 1.32
CA ASP A 318 11.98 -2.92 2.67
C ASP A 318 11.11 -3.70 3.69
N GLU A 319 10.15 -4.47 3.20
CA GLU A 319 9.23 -5.30 4.00
C GLU A 319 9.74 -6.74 4.14
N TRP A 320 11.03 -6.91 4.40
CA TRP A 320 11.71 -8.21 4.40
C TRP A 320 11.25 -9.17 5.49
N GLU A 321 11.00 -8.70 6.72
CA GLU A 321 10.47 -9.56 7.78
C GLU A 321 9.06 -10.08 7.41
N GLU A 322 8.25 -9.25 6.76
CA GLU A 322 6.90 -9.64 6.31
C GLU A 322 6.95 -10.63 5.16
N PHE A 323 7.94 -10.50 4.27
CA PHE A 323 8.18 -11.42 3.18
C PHE A 323 8.73 -12.77 3.67
N ALA A 324 9.62 -12.78 4.66
CA ALA A 324 10.06 -13.99 5.35
C ALA A 324 8.86 -14.67 6.04
N LEU A 325 8.05 -13.93 6.79
CA LEU A 325 6.84 -14.46 7.41
C LEU A 325 5.90 -15.11 6.40
N PHE A 326 5.56 -14.42 5.30
CA PHE A 326 4.74 -15.01 4.23
C PHE A 326 5.38 -16.27 3.65
N SER A 327 6.65 -16.17 3.22
CA SER A 327 7.33 -17.25 2.50
C SER A 327 7.61 -18.46 3.39
N SER A 328 7.68 -18.29 4.71
CA SER A 328 7.79 -19.41 5.65
C SER A 328 6.46 -20.06 6.02
N HIS A 329 5.30 -19.47 5.70
CA HIS A 329 3.98 -20.07 5.92
C HIS A 329 3.39 -20.70 4.65
N TYR A 330 4.15 -20.71 3.57
CA TYR A 330 3.85 -21.40 2.33
C TYR A 330 4.98 -22.37 2.01
N PHE A 331 4.63 -23.52 1.46
CA PHE A 331 5.61 -24.54 1.07
C PHE A 331 5.42 -24.94 -0.39
N LEU A 332 6.48 -25.49 -0.98
CA LEU A 332 6.47 -26.24 -2.22
C LEU A 332 6.87 -27.67 -1.89
N LEU A 333 6.08 -28.65 -2.31
CA LEU A 333 6.42 -30.07 -2.19
C LEU A 333 6.46 -30.70 -3.57
N ILE A 334 7.55 -31.44 -3.83
CA ILE A 334 7.75 -32.23 -5.04
C ILE A 334 7.75 -33.72 -4.65
N ALA A 335 6.87 -34.49 -5.26
CA ALA A 335 6.77 -35.94 -5.07
C ALA A 335 6.98 -36.69 -6.39
N SER A 336 7.42 -37.95 -6.33
CA SER A 336 7.71 -38.81 -7.48
C SER A 336 7.29 -40.26 -7.23
N THR A 337 6.81 -40.94 -8.28
CA THR A 337 6.57 -42.40 -8.29
C THR A 337 7.79 -43.21 -8.71
N GLN A 338 8.82 -42.58 -9.29
CA GLN A 338 10.05 -43.25 -9.74
C GLN A 338 11.15 -43.25 -8.67
N ASP A 339 11.88 -44.36 -8.60
CA ASP A 339 13.14 -44.48 -7.85
C ASP A 339 14.25 -43.65 -8.51
N GLY A 340 15.04 -42.93 -7.70
CA GLY A 340 16.23 -42.21 -8.17
C GLY A 340 16.01 -40.76 -8.60
N PHE A 341 14.88 -40.14 -8.19
CA PHE A 341 14.76 -38.68 -8.25
C PHE A 341 15.88 -38.09 -7.37
N LEU A 342 16.93 -37.55 -8.00
CA LEU A 342 18.03 -36.86 -7.34
C LEU A 342 17.46 -35.59 -6.70
N VAL A 343 16.95 -35.71 -5.48
CA VAL A 343 16.85 -34.57 -4.59
C VAL A 343 18.27 -34.03 -4.47
N PRO A 344 18.54 -32.74 -4.76
CA PRO A 344 19.84 -32.17 -4.47
C PRO A 344 20.15 -32.45 -3.01
N THR A 345 21.27 -33.14 -2.78
CA THR A 345 21.86 -33.41 -1.47
C THR A 345 22.30 -32.10 -0.85
N THR A 346 21.36 -31.24 -0.50
CA THR A 346 21.53 -30.41 0.66
C THR A 346 20.97 -31.27 1.78
N GLU A 347 21.81 -32.18 2.29
CA GLU A 347 21.76 -32.51 3.70
C GLU A 347 21.99 -31.19 4.46
N GLN A 348 20.98 -30.32 4.49
CA GLN A 348 20.76 -29.58 5.70
C GLN A 348 20.27 -30.66 6.61
N THR A 349 21.17 -31.09 7.49
CA THR A 349 20.80 -31.66 8.76
C THR A 349 19.57 -30.88 9.19
N GLU A 350 18.39 -31.49 9.12
CA GLU A 350 17.39 -31.21 10.14
C GLU A 350 18.21 -31.45 11.40
N LEU A 351 18.76 -30.37 11.95
CA LEU A 351 18.92 -30.28 13.38
C LEU A 351 17.47 -30.46 13.83
N SER A 352 17.07 -31.73 13.94
CA SER A 352 16.03 -32.19 14.82
C SER A 352 16.20 -31.27 16.00
N ALA A 353 15.17 -30.48 16.29
CA ALA A 353 15.15 -29.68 17.48
C ALA A 353 15.39 -30.66 18.63
N SER A 354 16.66 -30.93 18.94
CA SER A 354 17.11 -31.29 20.25
C SER A 354 16.50 -30.15 21.02
N SER A 355 15.55 -30.50 21.87
CA SER A 355 14.84 -29.57 22.73
C SER A 355 15.90 -28.68 23.35
N ALA A 356 16.16 -27.51 22.76
CA ALA A 356 17.05 -26.54 23.33
C ALA A 356 16.32 -26.18 24.60
N ASN A 357 16.84 -26.67 25.73
CA ASN A 357 16.18 -26.53 27.01
C ASN A 357 16.03 -25.03 27.25
N VAL A 358 14.81 -24.53 27.04
CA VAL A 358 14.47 -23.14 27.29
C VAL A 358 14.88 -22.85 28.72
N SER A 359 15.68 -21.81 28.90
CA SER A 359 16.20 -21.47 30.22
C SER A 359 15.03 -21.16 31.14
N ASN A 360 14.93 -21.91 32.23
CA ASN A 360 13.97 -21.65 33.31
C ASN A 360 14.43 -20.50 34.22
N GLU A 361 15.60 -19.91 33.96
CA GLU A 361 16.16 -18.81 34.76
C GLU A 361 15.50 -17.46 34.44
N PHE A 362 14.79 -17.37 33.32
CA PHE A 362 14.21 -16.13 32.84
C PHE A 362 12.70 -16.25 32.63
N GLU A 363 12.01 -15.14 32.79
CA GLU A 363 10.58 -15.01 32.55
C GLU A 363 10.27 -13.73 31.80
N LEU A 364 9.33 -13.82 30.85
CA LEU A 364 8.80 -12.69 30.13
C LEU A 364 7.41 -12.33 30.67
N VAL A 365 7.30 -11.16 31.29
CA VAL A 365 6.06 -10.73 31.96
C VAL A 365 5.33 -9.70 31.08
N HIS A 366 4.11 -10.03 30.70
CA HIS A 366 3.23 -9.14 29.93
C HIS A 366 2.43 -8.21 30.84
N THR A 367 2.29 -6.95 30.42
CA THR A 367 1.26 -6.05 30.94
C THR A 367 0.43 -5.53 29.79
N ALA A 368 -0.88 -5.83 29.85
CA ALA A 368 -1.84 -5.35 28.88
C ALA A 368 -1.86 -3.82 28.84
N GLY A 369 -1.94 -3.27 27.63
CA GLY A 369 -1.91 -1.84 27.42
C GLY A 369 -2.10 -1.49 25.95
N VAL A 370 -2.22 -0.19 25.69
CA VAL A 370 -2.27 0.36 24.34
C VAL A 370 -0.88 0.88 23.96
N GLY A 371 -0.52 0.77 22.69
CA GLY A 371 0.80 1.15 22.19
C GLY A 371 1.09 0.40 20.90
N GLN A 372 0.88 1.05 19.75
CA GLN A 372 1.00 0.41 18.44
C GLN A 372 1.98 1.16 17.57
N ARG A 373 3.23 0.72 17.64
CA ARG A 373 4.37 1.32 16.96
C ARG A 373 5.35 0.23 16.59
N ARG A 374 5.96 0.34 15.42
CA ARG A 374 7.03 -0.56 14.95
C ARG A 374 8.04 0.22 14.11
N PHE A 375 9.28 -0.25 14.06
CA PHE A 375 10.42 0.36 13.38
C PHE A 375 10.78 1.78 13.88
N GLY A 376 10.38 2.11 15.12
CA GLY A 376 10.86 3.29 15.84
C GLY A 376 12.14 2.98 16.64
N ALA A 377 12.60 3.95 17.42
CA ALA A 377 13.74 3.77 18.34
C ALA A 377 13.39 4.28 19.75
N LEU A 378 14.02 3.69 20.76
CA LEU A 378 13.81 4.06 22.16
C LEU A 378 14.73 5.21 22.57
N ILE A 379 14.22 6.05 23.47
CA ILE A 379 14.91 7.21 24.04
C ILE A 379 14.78 7.12 25.55
N ALA A 380 15.87 6.78 26.24
CA ALA A 380 16.01 6.94 27.68
C ALA A 380 15.54 8.32 28.15
N ASP A 381 14.80 8.32 29.26
CA ASP A 381 14.32 9.52 29.93
C ASP A 381 14.84 9.53 31.38
N GLU A 382 14.27 8.71 32.26
CA GLU A 382 14.79 8.42 33.60
C GLU A 382 14.74 6.92 33.89
N ASP A 383 15.27 6.47 35.03
CA ASP A 383 15.20 5.07 35.49
C ASP A 383 13.75 4.52 35.54
N SER A 384 12.76 5.40 35.61
CA SER A 384 11.34 5.06 35.67
C SER A 384 10.55 5.40 34.40
N SER A 385 11.18 5.93 33.35
CA SER A 385 10.50 6.37 32.12
C SER A 385 11.35 6.19 30.86
N ILE A 386 10.69 5.93 29.73
CA ILE A 386 11.33 5.78 28.42
C ILE A 386 10.41 6.26 27.30
N GLY A 387 10.98 6.93 26.31
CA GLY A 387 10.28 7.35 25.09
C GLY A 387 10.41 6.33 23.96
N TYR A 388 9.34 6.11 23.18
CA TYR A 388 9.38 5.35 21.93
C TYR A 388 9.08 6.27 20.75
N HIS A 389 10.13 6.68 20.03
CA HIS A 389 10.07 7.75 19.04
C HIS A 389 9.90 7.23 17.61
N ALA A 390 9.07 7.96 16.85
CA ALA A 390 8.81 7.76 15.43
C ALA A 390 8.49 6.29 15.06
N GLY A 391 8.82 5.82 13.87
CA GLY A 391 8.38 4.53 13.37
C GLY A 391 7.00 4.59 12.70
N LEU A 392 6.38 3.44 12.50
CA LEU A 392 5.10 3.25 11.83
C LEU A 392 4.00 2.93 12.84
N GLY A 393 2.98 3.79 12.88
CA GLY A 393 1.74 3.56 13.62
C GLY A 393 0.66 2.88 12.77
N ARG A 394 -0.60 2.95 13.21
CA ARG A 394 -1.76 2.32 12.55
C ARG A 394 -1.96 2.74 11.10
N GLN A 395 -1.72 4.01 10.78
CA GLN A 395 -2.08 4.61 9.49
C GLN A 395 -0.88 5.15 8.71
N THR A 396 0.10 5.69 9.42
CA THR A 396 1.21 6.44 8.83
C THR A 396 2.45 6.38 9.72
N ARG A 397 3.58 6.82 9.16
CA ARG A 397 4.79 7.08 9.93
C ARG A 397 4.55 8.23 10.90
N LEU A 398 5.16 8.13 12.07
CA LEU A 398 4.97 9.05 13.17
C LEU A 398 6.22 9.92 13.34
N ALA A 399 6.02 11.18 13.73
CA ALA A 399 7.07 12.05 14.28
C ALA A 399 6.96 12.16 15.81
N THR A 400 5.92 11.57 16.41
CA THR A 400 5.65 11.65 17.85
C THR A 400 6.48 10.64 18.63
N THR A 401 6.61 10.88 19.94
CA THR A 401 7.20 9.97 20.91
C THR A 401 6.16 9.55 21.93
N ASP A 402 6.00 8.25 22.13
CA ASP A 402 5.15 7.70 23.18
C ASP A 402 5.96 7.59 24.47
N LEU A 403 5.47 8.12 25.60
CA LEU A 403 6.11 7.98 26.91
C LEU A 403 5.60 6.73 27.63
N TYR A 404 6.50 5.85 28.03
CA TYR A 404 6.20 4.72 28.91
C TYR A 404 6.83 4.97 30.28
N SER A 405 6.13 4.64 31.35
CA SER A 405 6.65 4.77 32.71
C SER A 405 6.16 3.65 33.62
N LYS A 406 6.99 3.29 34.61
CA LYS A 406 6.60 2.46 35.76
C LYS A 406 6.07 3.28 36.94
N SER A 407 6.28 4.61 36.93
CA SER A 407 5.73 5.51 37.95
C SER A 407 4.29 5.87 37.64
N LYS A 408 3.41 5.77 38.66
CA LYS A 408 2.01 6.18 38.56
C LYS A 408 1.84 7.70 38.46
N ASP A 409 2.85 8.46 38.89
CA ASP A 409 2.83 9.91 38.93
C ASP A 409 3.50 10.55 37.71
N ALA A 410 4.01 9.76 36.76
CA ALA A 410 4.61 10.27 35.53
C ALA A 410 3.52 10.80 34.59
N VAL A 411 3.54 12.11 34.34
CA VAL A 411 2.55 12.81 33.49
C VAL A 411 3.20 13.40 32.22
N LYS A 412 4.52 13.61 32.25
CA LYS A 412 5.31 14.22 31.17
C LYS A 412 6.73 13.63 31.18
N PRO A 413 7.46 13.69 30.05
CA PRO A 413 8.85 13.26 30.05
C PRO A 413 9.70 14.21 30.90
N HIS A 414 10.76 13.68 31.49
CA HIS A 414 11.74 14.49 32.25
C HIS A 414 12.58 15.33 31.29
N TRP A 415 13.12 14.69 30.24
CA TRP A 415 13.89 15.33 29.19
C TRP A 415 13.02 15.62 27.97
N PRO A 416 13.32 16.66 27.19
CA PRO A 416 12.59 16.93 25.97
C PRO A 416 12.74 15.76 24.99
N PHE A 417 11.62 15.35 24.43
CA PHE A 417 11.59 14.47 23.27
C PHE A 417 11.92 15.22 21.98
N PRO A 418 12.28 14.52 20.89
CA PRO A 418 12.60 15.16 19.63
C PRO A 418 11.51 16.14 19.17
N PRO A 419 11.88 17.34 18.68
CA PRO A 419 10.92 18.34 18.23
C PRO A 419 10.22 17.89 16.94
N ARG A 420 9.11 18.56 16.59
CA ARG A 420 8.33 18.25 15.37
C ARG A 420 9.11 18.52 14.07
N ASP A 421 10.21 19.26 14.13
CA ASP A 421 11.13 19.47 13.01
C ASP A 421 11.85 18.16 12.63
N VAL A 422 11.97 17.21 13.56
CA VAL A 422 12.40 15.85 13.24
C VAL A 422 11.27 15.16 12.48
N SER A 423 11.46 15.09 11.15
CA SER A 423 10.49 14.50 10.23
C SER A 423 10.11 13.06 10.61
N ALA A 424 8.84 12.71 10.34
CA ALA A 424 8.31 11.37 10.55
C ALA A 424 9.12 10.32 9.75
N ARG A 425 9.70 9.36 10.48
CA ARG A 425 10.68 8.40 9.94
C ARG A 425 10.55 7.03 10.57
N MET A 426 11.17 6.03 9.96
CA MET A 426 11.31 4.68 10.53
C MET A 426 12.69 4.12 10.21
N CYS A 427 13.08 3.04 10.89
CA CYS A 427 14.37 2.35 10.69
C CYS A 427 15.59 3.28 10.86
N HIS A 428 15.48 4.24 11.77
CA HIS A 428 16.56 5.10 12.27
C HIS A 428 17.13 4.48 13.55
N THR A 429 18.28 4.95 14.00
CA THR A 429 18.82 4.60 15.32
C THR A 429 18.76 5.79 16.26
N ILE A 430 18.62 5.51 17.55
CA ILE A 430 18.88 6.46 18.63
C ILE A 430 19.86 5.80 19.58
N THR A 431 21.05 6.38 19.68
CA THR A 431 22.14 5.85 20.50
C THR A 431 22.29 6.69 21.75
N HIS A 432 22.20 6.05 22.91
CA HIS A 432 22.45 6.69 24.20
C HIS A 432 23.91 7.08 24.36
N LEU A 433 24.15 8.28 24.87
CA LEU A 433 25.46 8.81 25.26
C LEU A 433 25.52 8.89 26.80
N SER A 434 26.61 9.43 27.35
CA SER A 434 26.74 9.62 28.80
C SER A 434 25.68 10.57 29.33
N GLY A 435 25.17 10.27 30.53
CA GLY A 435 24.08 11.03 31.13
C GLY A 435 22.77 10.82 30.35
N SER A 436 22.05 11.91 30.08
CA SER A 436 20.79 11.91 29.35
C SER A 436 20.94 12.18 27.85
N ASP A 437 22.16 12.33 27.35
CA ASP A 437 22.38 12.71 25.97
C ASP A 437 22.14 11.54 25.01
N CYS A 438 21.75 11.84 23.78
CA CYS A 438 21.56 10.81 22.76
C CYS A 438 21.70 11.37 21.35
N LEU A 439 22.00 10.49 20.40
CA LEU A 439 22.15 10.81 18.98
C LEU A 439 21.13 10.04 18.15
N LEU A 440 20.26 10.77 17.43
CA LEU A 440 19.37 10.24 16.40
C LEU A 440 20.06 10.28 15.04
N VAL A 441 20.07 9.15 14.33
CA VAL A 441 20.78 9.02 13.05
C VAL A 441 19.86 8.47 11.95
N GLY A 442 19.74 9.23 10.85
CA GLY A 442 19.19 8.77 9.57
C GLY A 442 17.76 8.23 9.64
N GLY A 443 17.52 7.10 8.97
CA GLY A 443 16.21 6.47 8.82
C GLY A 443 15.61 6.70 7.44
N ARG A 444 14.30 6.45 7.28
CA ARG A 444 13.61 6.68 6.00
C ARG A 444 12.16 7.12 6.14
N ALA A 445 11.70 7.87 5.15
CA ALA A 445 10.28 8.08 4.87
C ALA A 445 9.72 6.96 3.98
N SER A 446 10.44 6.55 2.94
CA SER A 446 10.07 5.39 2.10
C SER A 446 11.34 4.63 1.74
N PRO A 447 11.26 3.38 1.23
CA PRO A 447 12.47 2.68 0.80
C PRO A 447 13.30 3.46 -0.24
N ALA A 448 12.67 4.37 -1.00
CA ALA A 448 13.33 5.27 -1.95
C ALA A 448 13.62 6.69 -1.40
N ALA A 449 13.41 6.93 -0.10
CA ALA A 449 13.58 8.23 0.55
C ALA A 449 14.18 8.05 1.94
N GLY A 450 15.47 7.68 1.97
CA GLY A 450 16.31 7.67 3.15
C GLY A 450 16.68 9.08 3.62
N PHE A 451 17.05 9.18 4.89
CA PHE A 451 17.46 10.39 5.58
C PHE A 451 18.96 10.35 5.89
N GLN A 452 19.60 11.50 5.79
CA GLN A 452 21.00 11.72 6.19
C GLN A 452 21.13 12.61 7.42
N ASP A 453 20.05 13.29 7.81
CA ASP A 453 20.07 14.22 8.93
C ASP A 453 20.28 13.48 10.25
N CYS A 454 21.02 14.13 11.14
CA CYS A 454 21.32 13.64 12.47
C CYS A 454 20.97 14.71 13.50
N TRP A 455 20.51 14.29 14.67
CA TRP A 455 20.10 15.19 15.74
C TRP A 455 20.67 14.71 17.05
N VAL A 456 21.19 15.64 17.85
CA VAL A 456 21.75 15.34 19.16
C VAL A 456 20.93 16.02 20.24
N ARG A 457 20.61 15.29 21.30
CA ARG A 457 20.13 15.86 22.57
C ARG A 457 21.34 16.10 23.47
N GLN A 458 21.55 17.35 23.85
CA GLN A 458 22.55 17.76 24.84
C GLN A 458 21.86 18.55 25.94
N GLY A 459 21.82 17.97 27.14
CA GLY A 459 21.02 18.52 28.23
C GLY A 459 19.54 18.62 27.86
N ASP A 460 18.97 19.82 27.97
CA ASP A 460 17.55 20.09 27.72
C ASP A 460 17.25 20.58 26.28
N GLN A 461 18.14 20.34 25.31
CA GLN A 461 17.94 20.80 23.93
C GLN A 461 18.28 19.74 22.88
N TRP A 462 17.42 19.67 21.86
CA TRP A 462 17.69 18.97 20.61
C TRP A 462 18.24 19.94 19.57
N ARG A 463 19.31 19.55 18.89
CA ARG A 463 19.93 20.36 17.83
C ARG A 463 20.31 19.47 16.65
N PRO A 464 20.18 19.98 15.40
CA PRO A 464 20.82 19.33 14.26
C PRO A 464 22.33 19.20 14.50
N THR A 465 22.91 18.08 14.08
CA THR A 465 24.36 17.88 14.02
C THR A 465 24.76 17.45 12.61
N ASP A 466 26.04 17.18 12.40
CA ASP A 466 26.58 16.81 11.10
C ASP A 466 25.80 15.66 10.45
N SER A 467 25.39 15.87 9.21
CA SER A 467 24.68 14.86 8.44
C SER A 467 25.61 13.72 8.03
N LEU A 468 25.05 12.52 7.89
CA LEU A 468 25.76 11.40 7.30
C LEU A 468 26.21 11.73 5.87
N PRO A 469 27.38 11.21 5.41
CA PRO A 469 27.81 11.37 4.02
C PRO A 469 26.84 10.76 3.00
N THR A 470 26.02 9.81 3.44
CA THR A 470 25.03 9.14 2.59
C THR A 470 23.79 8.81 3.41
N ALA A 471 22.63 9.21 2.90
CA ALA A 471 21.33 8.88 3.49
C ALA A 471 21.16 7.37 3.59
N ARG A 472 20.79 6.87 4.78
CA ARG A 472 20.67 5.43 5.05
C ARG A 472 19.64 5.10 6.12
N PHE A 473 19.06 3.91 5.99
CA PHE A 473 18.13 3.32 6.96
C PHE A 473 18.50 1.87 7.25
N ARG A 474 17.99 1.32 8.35
CA ARG A 474 18.37 -0.03 8.85
C ARG A 474 19.89 -0.21 9.01
N HIS A 475 20.61 0.90 9.23
CA HIS A 475 21.99 0.82 9.69
C HIS A 475 22.00 0.44 11.17
N SER A 476 23.11 -0.10 11.62
CA SER A 476 23.33 -0.42 13.03
C SER A 476 24.19 0.67 13.65
N ALA A 477 23.94 0.99 14.91
CA ALA A 477 24.70 2.00 15.65
C ALA A 477 25.04 1.48 17.05
N ALA A 478 26.24 1.78 17.52
CA ALA A 478 26.70 1.45 18.87
C ALA A 478 27.47 2.63 19.48
N ARG A 479 27.26 2.88 20.77
CA ARG A 479 28.10 3.80 21.53
C ARG A 479 29.47 3.18 21.73
N VAL A 480 30.52 3.97 21.54
CA VAL A 480 31.90 3.64 21.90
C VAL A 480 32.49 4.81 22.67
N ALA A 481 33.48 4.56 23.53
CA ALA A 481 34.05 5.58 24.40
C ALA A 481 35.58 5.45 24.47
N PHE A 482 36.25 6.60 24.36
CA PHE A 482 37.68 6.75 24.61
C PHE A 482 37.87 7.72 25.79
N ASP A 483 38.21 8.96 25.48
CA ASP A 483 38.18 10.14 26.36
C ASP A 483 36.77 10.77 26.44
N SER A 484 35.96 10.57 25.41
CA SER A 484 34.60 11.08 25.26
C SER A 484 33.72 10.08 24.51
N ASP A 485 32.41 10.33 24.49
CA ASP A 485 31.46 9.49 23.77
C ASP A 485 31.54 9.68 22.26
N HIS A 486 31.47 8.54 21.58
CA HIS A 486 31.44 8.44 20.14
C HIS A 486 30.31 7.49 19.74
N VAL A 487 29.85 7.59 18.49
CA VAL A 487 28.87 6.66 17.91
C VAL A 487 29.45 6.02 16.66
N LEU A 488 29.57 4.70 16.69
CA LEU A 488 29.98 3.89 15.54
C LEU A 488 28.73 3.46 14.76
N VAL A 489 28.69 3.75 13.47
CA VAL A 489 27.61 3.35 12.54
C VAL A 489 28.18 2.42 11.48
N TYR A 490 27.42 1.36 11.18
CA TYR A 490 27.77 0.40 10.15
C TYR A 490 26.58 0.03 9.26
N GLY A 491 26.88 -0.12 7.97
CA GLY A 491 25.96 -0.65 6.97
C GLY A 491 24.71 0.20 6.75
N GLY A 492 23.60 -0.47 6.45
CA GLY A 492 22.33 0.14 6.08
C GLY A 492 22.08 0.12 4.57
N LYS A 493 20.87 0.53 4.19
CA LYS A 493 20.42 0.61 2.80
C LYS A 493 20.17 2.07 2.41
N THR A 494 20.52 2.44 1.18
CA THR A 494 20.35 3.78 0.61
C THR A 494 19.06 3.88 -0.20
N SER A 495 18.67 5.12 -0.55
CA SER A 495 17.45 5.40 -1.33
C SER A 495 17.43 4.79 -2.73
N ASP A 496 18.59 4.52 -3.32
CA ASP A 496 18.73 3.89 -4.64
C ASP A 496 18.74 2.35 -4.56
N GLY A 497 18.61 1.79 -3.34
CA GLY A 497 18.62 0.35 -3.11
C GLY A 497 20.00 -0.25 -2.81
N SER A 498 21.08 0.54 -2.88
CA SER A 498 22.42 0.06 -2.56
C SER A 498 22.54 -0.36 -1.09
N THR A 499 23.25 -1.45 -0.84
CA THR A 499 23.57 -1.93 0.52
C THR A 499 24.99 -1.51 0.86
N LEU A 500 25.20 -0.99 2.08
CA LEU A 500 26.47 -0.41 2.49
C LEU A 500 27.29 -1.36 3.37
N ASP A 501 28.61 -1.28 3.26
CA ASP A 501 29.63 -1.87 4.16
C ASP A 501 30.45 -0.79 4.89
N THR A 502 30.02 0.47 4.79
CA THR A 502 30.78 1.61 5.32
C THR A 502 30.68 1.71 6.84
N TRP A 503 31.83 1.93 7.48
CA TRP A 503 31.98 2.25 8.89
C TRP A 503 32.23 3.74 9.09
N LEU A 504 31.43 4.37 9.95
CA LEU A 504 31.54 5.78 10.27
C LEU A 504 31.56 5.97 11.78
N VAL A 505 32.37 6.90 12.27
CA VAL A 505 32.38 7.32 13.67
C VAL A 505 32.00 8.79 13.78
N TRP A 506 31.11 9.08 14.71
CA TRP A 506 30.73 10.44 15.09
C TRP A 506 31.25 10.76 16.49
N SER A 507 31.66 12.00 16.68
CA SER A 507 32.04 12.59 17.97
C SER A 507 31.38 13.94 18.15
N ASN A 508 31.13 14.33 19.40
CA ASN A 508 30.47 15.58 19.73
C ASN A 508 31.38 16.84 19.65
N ASN A 509 32.57 16.70 19.05
CA ASN A 509 33.58 17.77 18.99
C ASN A 509 33.49 18.64 17.72
N GLY A 510 32.50 18.40 16.85
CA GLY A 510 32.28 19.16 15.62
C GLY A 510 33.13 18.74 14.42
N ASP A 511 33.78 17.58 14.48
CA ASP A 511 34.58 17.02 13.36
C ASP A 511 33.73 16.30 12.29
N GLY A 512 32.41 16.23 12.49
CA GLY A 512 31.48 15.47 11.65
C GLY A 512 31.65 13.96 11.70
N TRP A 513 31.06 13.27 10.74
CA TRP A 513 31.21 11.82 10.56
C TRP A 513 32.52 11.51 9.87
N LEU A 514 33.38 10.72 10.52
CA LEU A 514 34.68 10.30 10.00
C LEU A 514 34.63 8.84 9.54
N PRO A 515 35.21 8.48 8.38
CA PRO A 515 35.36 7.09 7.99
C PRO A 515 36.35 6.36 8.93
N VAL A 516 36.12 5.07 9.12
CA VAL A 516 36.99 4.20 9.94
C VAL A 516 37.80 3.29 9.03
N GLU A 517 39.13 3.27 9.21
CA GLU A 517 40.02 2.37 8.47
C GLU A 517 39.85 0.94 8.97
N ILE A 518 39.61 -0.02 8.07
CA ILE A 518 39.41 -1.42 8.45
C ILE A 518 40.76 -2.16 8.39
N SER A 519 41.03 -2.98 9.40
CA SER A 519 42.15 -3.92 9.43
C SER A 519 41.67 -5.32 9.79
N GLY A 520 42.27 -6.36 9.20
CA GLY A 520 41.82 -7.74 9.36
C GLY A 520 40.79 -8.14 8.29
N GLY A 521 39.68 -8.74 8.70
CA GLY A 521 38.59 -9.14 7.82
C GLY A 521 37.68 -7.98 7.40
N ASN A 522 36.84 -8.20 6.40
CA ASN A 522 35.83 -7.22 5.96
C ASN A 522 34.43 -7.83 6.04
N PRO A 523 33.58 -7.41 6.99
CA PRO A 523 32.20 -7.82 7.00
C PRO A 523 31.52 -7.21 5.78
N GLY A 524 31.02 -8.06 4.88
CA GLY A 524 30.38 -7.62 3.63
C GLY A 524 29.14 -6.75 3.86
N ALA A 525 28.79 -5.97 2.84
CA ALA A 525 27.69 -5.00 2.88
C ALA A 525 26.38 -5.62 3.36
N ARG A 526 25.74 -4.95 4.34
CA ARG A 526 24.50 -5.45 4.95
C ARG A 526 23.63 -4.35 5.56
N PHE A 527 22.37 -4.68 5.78
CA PHE A 527 21.42 -3.84 6.51
C PHE A 527 20.58 -4.68 7.48
N GLY A 528 20.07 -4.05 8.53
CA GLY A 528 19.26 -4.70 9.57
C GLY A 528 20.03 -5.70 10.43
N ALA A 529 21.35 -5.51 10.57
CA ALA A 529 22.22 -6.35 11.40
C ALA A 529 22.19 -5.93 12.88
N CYS A 530 22.66 -6.82 13.76
CA CYS A 530 22.93 -6.48 15.15
C CYS A 530 24.39 -6.03 15.31
N LEU A 531 24.59 -4.81 15.77
CA LEU A 531 25.89 -4.27 16.19
C LEU A 531 25.79 -3.98 17.69
N ALA A 532 26.60 -4.67 18.49
CA ALA A 532 26.60 -4.49 19.94
C ALA A 532 27.99 -4.16 20.43
N ASN A 533 28.07 -3.17 21.30
CA ASN A 533 29.25 -2.88 22.11
C ASN A 533 29.32 -3.90 23.26
N ILE A 534 30.51 -4.39 23.58
CA ILE A 534 30.76 -5.32 24.70
C ILE A 534 31.52 -4.59 25.80
N ASP A 535 32.57 -3.88 25.41
CA ASP A 535 33.30 -2.92 26.24
C ASP A 535 33.40 -1.61 25.46
N ASN A 536 33.81 -0.52 26.11
CA ASN A 536 33.90 0.81 25.52
C ASN A 536 34.49 0.90 24.09
N THR A 537 35.32 -0.04 23.66
CA THR A 537 36.01 -0.01 22.35
C THR A 537 35.86 -1.28 21.52
N SER A 538 35.26 -2.36 22.04
CA SER A 538 35.11 -3.63 21.33
C SER A 538 33.68 -4.14 21.34
N GLY A 539 33.37 -5.05 20.42
CA GLY A 539 32.02 -5.58 20.30
C GLY A 539 31.87 -6.71 19.29
N VAL A 540 30.61 -6.97 18.94
CA VAL A 540 30.21 -7.99 17.96
C VAL A 540 29.31 -7.41 16.86
N LEU A 541 29.36 -8.05 15.70
CA LEU A 541 28.50 -7.80 14.55
C LEU A 541 28.04 -9.15 13.98
N PHE A 542 26.73 -9.32 13.79
CA PHE A 542 26.19 -10.55 13.20
C PHE A 542 24.83 -10.31 12.53
N GLY A 543 24.46 -11.24 11.66
CA GLY A 543 23.21 -11.18 10.92
C GLY A 543 23.18 -10.01 9.94
N GLY A 544 21.97 -9.50 9.70
CA GLY A 544 21.66 -8.58 8.63
C GLY A 544 21.44 -9.28 7.30
N MET A 545 21.02 -8.51 6.31
CA MET A 545 20.67 -9.01 4.99
C MET A 545 21.62 -8.45 3.95
N SER A 546 22.05 -9.32 3.03
CA SER A 546 22.87 -8.99 1.87
C SER A 546 22.09 -8.19 0.83
N ASP A 547 22.81 -7.69 -0.17
CA ASP A 547 22.25 -6.95 -1.28
C ASP A 547 21.34 -7.76 -2.21
N ASP A 548 21.41 -9.10 -2.15
CA ASP A 548 20.51 -10.00 -2.86
C ASP A 548 19.39 -10.57 -1.98
N GLY A 549 19.17 -10.01 -0.79
CA GLY A 549 18.01 -10.33 0.03
C GLY A 549 18.12 -11.65 0.80
N VAL A 550 19.33 -12.11 1.12
CA VAL A 550 19.60 -13.31 1.93
C VAL A 550 20.19 -12.90 3.27
N ILE A 551 19.79 -13.57 4.35
CA ILE A 551 20.32 -13.30 5.69
C ILE A 551 21.75 -13.85 5.77
N LEU A 552 22.68 -13.03 6.25
CA LEU A 552 24.08 -13.40 6.41
C LEU A 552 24.25 -14.24 7.69
N GLU A 553 24.92 -15.39 7.55
CA GLU A 553 25.10 -16.40 8.60
C GLU A 553 26.50 -16.37 9.23
N ASP A 554 27.08 -15.17 9.29
CA ASP A 554 28.41 -14.88 9.79
C ASP A 554 28.37 -14.19 11.17
N PHE A 555 29.47 -14.33 11.90
CA PHE A 555 29.64 -13.75 13.23
C PHE A 555 31.02 -13.12 13.34
N TRP A 556 31.06 -11.83 13.68
CA TRP A 556 32.27 -11.03 13.70
C TRP A 556 32.50 -10.40 15.07
N THR A 557 33.76 -10.31 15.48
CA THR A 557 34.19 -9.45 16.58
C THR A 557 34.94 -8.24 16.02
N TRP A 558 34.82 -7.10 16.70
CA TRP A 558 35.47 -5.86 16.30
C TRP A 558 36.12 -5.14 17.49
N THR A 559 37.23 -4.45 17.24
CA THR A 559 37.92 -3.58 18.20
C THR A 559 38.28 -2.27 17.52
N LEU A 560 37.85 -1.14 18.10
CA LEU A 560 38.11 0.20 17.58
C LEU A 560 39.31 0.83 18.29
N HIS A 561 40.30 1.25 17.51
CA HIS A 561 41.51 1.92 17.97
C HIS A 561 41.55 3.37 17.47
N ARG A 562 41.95 4.29 18.35
CA ARG A 562 42.26 5.67 17.98
C ARG A 562 43.74 5.78 17.62
N ARG A 563 44.07 6.13 16.37
CA ARG A 563 45.46 6.26 15.87
C ARG A 563 45.97 7.71 15.88
N GLY A 564 45.06 8.68 16.02
CA GLY A 564 45.36 10.10 16.13
C GLY A 564 44.10 10.88 16.53
N GLU A 565 44.15 12.22 16.51
CA GLU A 565 43.02 13.04 16.95
C GLU A 565 41.75 12.80 16.10
N ARG A 566 41.90 12.58 14.78
CA ARG A 566 40.83 12.41 13.79
C ARG A 566 40.97 11.14 12.94
N SER A 567 41.64 10.11 13.46
CA SER A 567 41.89 8.85 12.73
C SER A 567 41.58 7.64 13.62
N TYR A 568 40.75 6.76 13.08
CA TYR A 568 40.25 5.57 13.75
C TYR A 568 40.51 4.34 12.87
N CYS A 569 40.87 3.24 13.51
CA CYS A 569 41.08 1.95 12.86
C CYS A 569 40.28 0.87 13.58
N LEU A 570 39.49 0.11 12.83
CA LEU A 570 38.70 -1.02 13.32
C LEU A 570 39.42 -2.32 12.97
N GLU A 571 39.84 -3.09 13.96
CA GLU A 571 40.27 -4.47 13.77
C GLU A 571 39.03 -5.36 13.77
N VAL A 572 38.80 -6.13 12.71
CA VAL A 572 37.62 -7.01 12.57
C VAL A 572 38.08 -8.44 12.33
N LYS A 573 37.47 -9.40 13.05
CA LYS A 573 37.80 -10.84 12.97
C LYS A 573 36.56 -11.67 12.71
N ASP A 574 36.66 -12.57 11.73
CA ASP A 574 35.65 -13.58 11.48
C ASP A 574 35.75 -14.65 12.57
N GLN A 575 34.66 -14.89 13.28
CA GLN A 575 34.55 -15.85 14.37
C GLN A 575 33.40 -16.83 14.10
N THR A 576 32.99 -16.96 12.84
CA THR A 576 31.84 -17.77 12.42
C THR A 576 32.04 -19.25 12.74
N GLU A 577 33.16 -19.83 12.31
CA GLU A 577 33.45 -21.25 12.55
C GLU A 577 33.74 -21.54 14.03
N ASP A 578 34.39 -20.60 14.72
CA ASP A 578 34.61 -20.69 16.17
C ASP A 578 33.26 -20.77 16.91
N LEU A 579 32.32 -19.87 16.61
CA LEU A 579 30.99 -19.86 17.25
C LEU A 579 30.18 -21.12 16.91
N ARG A 580 30.22 -21.59 15.65
CA ARG A 580 29.54 -22.83 15.22
C ARG A 580 30.09 -24.06 15.92
N GLY A 581 31.40 -24.12 16.15
CA GLY A 581 32.03 -25.19 16.93
C GLY A 581 31.65 -25.15 18.42
N LEU A 582 31.34 -23.96 18.95
CA LEU A 582 31.00 -23.76 20.36
C LEU A 582 29.51 -23.96 20.69
N SER A 583 28.60 -23.72 19.74
CA SER A 583 27.17 -23.91 19.99
C SER A 583 26.38 -24.26 18.72
N PRO A 584 25.48 -25.27 18.78
CA PRO A 584 24.55 -25.57 17.69
C PRO A 584 23.53 -24.45 17.47
N LEU A 585 23.34 -23.54 18.43
CA LEU A 585 22.44 -22.38 18.31
C LEU A 585 23.04 -21.22 17.50
N ALA A 586 24.29 -21.34 17.04
CA ALA A 586 24.96 -20.30 16.27
C ALA A 586 24.17 -19.85 15.03
N VAL A 587 23.49 -20.79 14.36
CA VAL A 587 22.65 -20.50 13.18
C VAL A 587 21.47 -19.58 13.55
N SER A 588 20.85 -19.79 14.71
CA SER A 588 19.71 -19.01 15.21
C SER A 588 20.07 -17.60 15.68
N LEU A 589 21.37 -17.31 15.84
CA LEU A 589 21.87 -15.97 16.18
C LEU A 589 21.81 -15.01 14.97
N SER A 590 22.01 -15.55 13.77
CA SER A 590 22.05 -14.78 12.53
C SER A 590 20.65 -14.30 12.16
N ARG A 591 20.38 -13.01 12.41
CA ARG A 591 19.03 -12.44 12.28
C ARG A 591 19.01 -11.17 11.46
N PHE A 592 17.88 -10.95 10.79
CA PHE A 592 17.54 -9.67 10.18
C PHE A 592 16.44 -8.98 11.01
N GLY A 593 16.66 -7.70 11.34
CA GLY A 593 15.66 -6.88 12.05
C GLY A 593 15.45 -7.25 13.52
N ALA A 594 16.37 -8.02 14.11
CA ALA A 594 16.42 -8.29 15.54
C ALA A 594 17.00 -7.10 16.31
N THR A 595 16.68 -7.00 17.59
CA THR A 595 17.31 -6.05 18.51
C THR A 595 18.30 -6.78 19.42
N ALA A 596 19.31 -6.06 19.88
CA ALA A 596 20.30 -6.57 20.82
C ALA A 596 20.42 -5.61 22.00
N SER A 597 20.22 -6.11 23.22
CA SER A 597 20.27 -5.33 24.46
C SER A 597 21.32 -5.91 25.40
N GLN A 598 22.29 -5.10 25.79
CA GLN A 598 23.35 -5.51 26.71
C GLN A 598 22.83 -5.49 28.16
N THR A 599 23.07 -6.57 28.89
CA THR A 599 22.65 -6.77 30.29
C THR A 599 23.83 -7.32 31.11
N SER A 600 23.66 -7.45 32.43
CA SER A 600 24.67 -8.07 33.29
C SER A 600 24.91 -9.56 32.96
N TRP A 601 23.91 -10.22 32.35
CA TRP A 601 23.93 -11.64 31.97
C TRP A 601 24.62 -11.90 30.62
N GLY A 602 24.80 -10.85 29.82
CA GLY A 602 25.25 -10.94 28.43
C GLY A 602 24.38 -10.13 27.49
N LEU A 603 24.45 -10.47 26.20
CA LEU A 603 23.66 -9.81 25.16
C LEU A 603 22.35 -10.56 24.96
N VAL A 604 21.21 -9.90 25.16
CA VAL A 604 19.88 -10.43 24.86
C VAL A 604 19.53 -10.06 23.42
N ILE A 605 19.25 -11.06 22.58
CA ILE A 605 18.83 -10.91 21.19
C ILE A 605 17.34 -11.24 21.10
N ALA A 606 16.55 -10.32 20.54
CA ALA A 606 15.10 -10.45 20.47
C ALA A 606 14.57 -10.37 19.03
N GLY A 607 13.64 -11.26 18.68
CA GLY A 607 12.83 -11.19 17.47
C GLY A 607 13.58 -11.27 16.15
N GLY A 608 13.08 -10.56 15.13
CA GLY A 608 13.64 -10.56 13.77
C GLY A 608 13.24 -11.77 12.92
N SER A 609 14.04 -12.07 11.90
CA SER A 609 13.88 -13.23 11.01
C SER A 609 15.19 -14.00 10.92
N ILE A 610 15.13 -15.32 10.78
CA ILE A 610 16.30 -16.20 10.62
C ILE A 610 16.34 -16.80 9.20
N PRO A 611 17.49 -17.32 8.74
CA PRO A 611 17.59 -17.96 7.44
C PRO A 611 16.62 -19.13 7.29
N ARG A 612 15.97 -19.24 6.12
CA ARG A 612 15.20 -20.41 5.63
C ARG A 612 13.94 -20.81 6.42
N GLN A 613 13.72 -20.30 7.63
CA GLN A 613 12.54 -20.60 8.45
C GLN A 613 12.09 -19.38 9.29
N ILE A 614 10.93 -19.48 9.94
CA ILE A 614 10.54 -18.49 10.98
C ILE A 614 11.35 -18.70 12.25
N VAL A 615 11.39 -17.68 13.10
CA VAL A 615 11.93 -17.81 14.46
C VAL A 615 10.97 -18.67 15.30
N PRO A 616 11.39 -19.85 15.80
CA PRO A 616 10.56 -20.66 16.67
C PRO A 616 10.29 -19.96 18.01
N ALA A 617 9.15 -20.23 18.64
CA ALA A 617 8.75 -19.61 19.92
C ALA A 617 9.84 -19.74 21.01
N HIS A 618 10.46 -20.90 21.09
CA HIS A 618 11.52 -21.19 22.06
C HIS A 618 12.84 -20.46 21.76
N GLN A 619 12.99 -19.83 20.59
CA GLN A 619 14.16 -19.05 20.17
C GLN A 619 13.84 -17.56 19.96
N GLU A 620 12.64 -17.08 20.26
CA GLU A 620 12.29 -15.65 20.09
C GLU A 620 13.27 -14.73 20.84
N LEU A 621 13.71 -15.18 22.02
CA LEU A 621 14.75 -14.55 22.81
C LEU A 621 15.96 -15.48 22.96
N LEU A 622 17.15 -14.98 22.67
CA LEU A 622 18.43 -15.65 22.89
C LEU A 622 19.30 -14.84 23.84
N LEU A 623 20.14 -15.53 24.61
CA LEU A 623 21.19 -14.93 25.43
C LEU A 623 22.55 -15.37 24.91
N LEU A 624 23.40 -14.41 24.55
CA LEU A 624 24.81 -14.61 24.27
C LEU A 624 25.64 -14.20 25.49
N ASN A 625 26.26 -15.17 26.15
CA ASN A 625 27.13 -14.94 27.30
C ASN A 625 28.50 -14.41 26.82
N LEU A 626 28.66 -13.09 26.88
CA LEU A 626 29.84 -12.38 26.40
C LEU A 626 31.11 -12.71 27.19
N LYS A 627 30.99 -12.97 28.50
CA LYS A 627 32.13 -13.32 29.37
C LYS A 627 32.69 -14.69 28.99
N GLU A 628 31.79 -15.64 28.77
CA GLU A 628 32.16 -16.99 28.35
C GLU A 628 32.71 -16.99 26.93
N LEU A 629 32.04 -16.29 26.00
CA LEU A 629 32.53 -16.11 24.63
C LEU A 629 33.97 -15.57 24.62
N ALA A 630 34.23 -14.49 25.34
CA ALA A 630 35.56 -13.90 25.41
C ALA A 630 36.61 -14.86 26.02
N THR A 631 36.20 -15.71 26.96
CA THR A 631 37.09 -16.70 27.58
C THR A 631 37.44 -17.82 26.61
N GLN A 632 36.44 -18.37 25.91
CA GLN A 632 36.62 -19.46 24.94
C GLN A 632 37.41 -19.03 23.70
N LEU A 633 37.14 -17.82 23.19
CA LEU A 633 37.90 -17.27 22.06
C LEU A 633 39.38 -17.01 22.39
N ARG A 634 39.73 -16.85 23.67
CA ARG A 634 41.13 -16.70 24.13
C ARG A 634 41.82 -18.02 24.47
N SER A 635 41.08 -19.04 24.95
CA SER A 635 41.66 -20.29 25.45
C SER A 635 42.04 -21.27 24.33
N GLY A 636 41.46 -21.15 23.14
CA GLY A 636 41.78 -21.98 21.96
C GLY A 636 41.48 -23.48 22.12
N SER A 637 40.90 -23.89 23.24
CA SER A 637 40.51 -25.27 23.56
C SER A 637 39.15 -25.26 24.26
N PRO A 638 38.08 -25.77 23.61
CA PRO A 638 36.73 -25.74 24.17
C PRO A 638 36.64 -26.67 25.37
N SER A 639 36.37 -26.09 26.54
CA SER A 639 36.12 -26.82 27.78
C SER A 639 34.65 -27.26 27.86
N THR A 640 34.41 -28.58 27.89
CA THR A 640 33.07 -29.18 27.97
C THR A 640 32.35 -28.99 29.32
N SER A 641 33.01 -28.40 30.32
CA SER A 641 32.44 -28.14 31.65
C SER A 641 31.96 -26.69 31.86
N SER A 642 31.94 -25.87 30.81
CA SER A 642 31.65 -24.43 30.89
C SER A 642 30.16 -24.15 30.63
N PRO A 643 29.58 -23.05 31.19
CA PRO A 643 28.20 -22.66 30.92
C PRO A 643 27.96 -22.43 29.41
N SER A 644 26.72 -22.65 28.94
CA SER A 644 26.40 -22.50 27.51
C SER A 644 26.62 -21.07 27.03
N ILE A 645 27.45 -20.88 25.99
CA ILE A 645 27.73 -19.56 25.39
C ILE A 645 26.47 -18.93 24.81
N LEU A 646 25.64 -19.73 24.14
CA LEU A 646 24.34 -19.33 23.62
C LEU A 646 23.25 -20.13 24.34
N SER A 647 22.24 -19.43 24.84
CA SER A 647 21.09 -20.05 25.52
C SER A 647 19.78 -19.53 24.95
N THR A 648 18.80 -20.42 24.81
CA THR A 648 17.43 -20.06 24.45
C THR A 648 16.69 -19.57 25.70
N ILE A 649 16.22 -18.32 25.69
CA ILE A 649 15.30 -17.79 26.70
C ILE A 649 13.85 -18.10 26.29
N GLY A 650 13.55 -18.04 24.99
CA GLY A 650 12.20 -18.23 24.47
C GLY A 650 11.21 -17.18 24.99
N LEU A 651 9.92 -17.53 24.99
CA LEU A 651 8.85 -16.65 25.50
C LEU A 651 8.45 -16.94 26.96
N GLY A 652 9.15 -17.86 27.65
CA GLY A 652 8.83 -18.26 29.01
C GLY A 652 7.58 -19.16 29.13
N ARG A 653 6.96 -19.18 30.31
CA ARG A 653 5.69 -19.90 30.57
C ARG A 653 4.51 -19.16 29.94
N ASP A 654 3.45 -19.89 29.60
CA ASP A 654 2.20 -19.31 29.09
C ASP A 654 1.63 -18.30 30.09
N CYS A 655 1.67 -17.02 29.72
CA CYS A 655 1.22 -15.89 30.53
C CYS A 655 -0.23 -15.47 30.21
N GLY A 656 -0.96 -16.25 29.39
CA GLY A 656 -2.35 -15.94 29.00
C GLY A 656 -2.49 -14.77 28.03
N ALA A 657 -1.37 -14.23 27.52
CA ALA A 657 -1.32 -13.20 26.50
C ALA A 657 -1.05 -13.81 25.12
N PRO A 658 -1.55 -13.20 24.01
CA PRO A 658 -1.17 -13.64 22.67
C PRO A 658 0.35 -13.53 22.47
N ARG A 659 0.95 -14.54 21.84
CA ARG A 659 2.37 -14.51 21.47
C ARG A 659 2.73 -13.18 20.80
N PRO A 660 3.79 -12.48 21.25
CA PRO A 660 4.21 -11.24 20.60
C PRO A 660 4.77 -11.55 19.21
N LEU A 661 4.55 -10.62 18.26
CA LEU A 661 5.20 -10.65 16.95
C LEU A 661 6.30 -9.58 16.92
N LEU A 662 7.53 -10.02 17.13
CA LEU A 662 8.70 -9.17 17.31
C LEU A 662 9.29 -8.69 15.97
N VAL A 663 8.44 -8.13 15.10
CA VAL A 663 8.83 -7.50 13.83
C VAL A 663 8.79 -5.98 13.97
N GLY A 664 9.95 -5.33 13.83
CA GLY A 664 10.09 -3.90 14.07
C GLY A 664 9.81 -3.48 15.52
N HIS A 665 9.85 -4.41 16.47
CA HIS A 665 9.81 -4.08 17.89
C HIS A 665 11.07 -3.28 18.29
N ALA A 666 11.03 -2.68 19.46
CA ALA A 666 12.22 -2.11 20.09
C ALA A 666 12.47 -2.78 21.44
N SER A 667 13.74 -2.95 21.81
CA SER A 667 14.13 -3.45 23.14
C SER A 667 15.19 -2.55 23.76
N TYR A 668 15.15 -2.43 25.09
CA TYR A 668 16.12 -1.66 25.86
C TYR A 668 16.35 -2.28 27.24
N ALA A 669 17.61 -2.27 27.69
CA ALA A 669 17.97 -2.67 29.04
C ALA A 669 17.62 -1.53 30.00
N VAL A 670 16.48 -1.65 30.68
CA VAL A 670 15.96 -0.62 31.60
C VAL A 670 16.56 -0.73 33.01
N ASP A 671 17.26 -1.81 33.29
CA ASP A 671 18.02 -2.11 34.50
C ASP A 671 19.19 -3.06 34.13
N GLU A 672 20.15 -3.29 35.03
CA GLU A 672 21.25 -4.25 34.83
C GLU A 672 20.74 -5.66 34.49
N ASP A 673 19.56 -5.99 35.02
CA ASP A 673 18.93 -7.32 35.00
C ASP A 673 17.51 -7.30 34.38
N GLN A 674 17.17 -6.30 33.55
CA GLN A 674 15.83 -6.22 32.95
C GLN A 674 15.86 -5.66 31.53
N VAL A 675 15.15 -6.33 30.61
CA VAL A 675 14.97 -5.85 29.24
C VAL A 675 13.49 -5.61 28.96
N LEU A 676 13.16 -4.37 28.62
CA LEU A 676 11.82 -3.98 28.19
C LEU A 676 11.71 -4.12 26.66
N LEU A 677 10.66 -4.79 26.19
CA LEU A 677 10.31 -4.89 24.78
C LEU A 677 8.98 -4.16 24.54
N LEU A 678 8.97 -3.30 23.51
CA LEU A 678 7.84 -2.46 23.15
C LEU A 678 7.50 -2.59 21.67
N GLY A 679 6.18 -2.67 21.40
CA GLY A 679 5.62 -2.64 20.07
C GLY A 679 6.02 -3.83 19.18
N GLY A 680 6.03 -3.58 17.88
CA GLY A 680 6.17 -4.60 16.85
C GLY A 680 4.83 -5.05 16.26
N GLY A 681 4.91 -5.73 15.12
CA GLY A 681 3.73 -6.24 14.43
C GLY A 681 3.93 -6.33 12.92
N ALA A 682 2.92 -6.85 12.24
CA ALA A 682 2.94 -7.19 10.82
C ALA A 682 1.61 -6.84 10.13
N VAL A 683 1.62 -6.49 8.85
CA VAL A 683 0.42 -6.46 8.01
C VAL A 683 -0.01 -7.86 7.57
N CYS A 684 0.81 -8.87 7.89
CA CYS A 684 0.60 -10.29 7.59
C CYS A 684 0.16 -10.48 6.13
N PHE A 685 1.00 -9.98 5.23
CA PHE A 685 0.77 -10.02 3.78
C PHE A 685 -0.51 -9.26 3.37
N SER A 686 -1.56 -9.97 2.94
CA SER A 686 -2.87 -9.38 2.60
C SER A 686 -3.98 -9.82 3.56
N PHE A 687 -3.63 -10.50 4.65
CA PHE A 687 -4.60 -11.16 5.52
C PHE A 687 -5.18 -10.22 6.58
N GLY A 688 -4.38 -9.28 7.08
CA GLY A 688 -4.79 -8.29 8.08
C GLY A 688 -3.63 -7.92 8.99
N THR A 689 -3.72 -6.79 9.68
CA THR A 689 -2.64 -6.32 10.57
C THR A 689 -2.72 -6.96 11.96
N PHE A 690 -1.60 -7.50 12.43
CA PHE A 690 -1.36 -7.91 13.79
C PHE A 690 -0.44 -6.91 14.50
N TRP A 691 -0.77 -6.57 15.74
CA TRP A 691 0.03 -5.70 16.60
C TRP A 691 0.42 -6.43 17.88
N THR A 692 1.67 -6.27 18.29
CA THR A 692 2.12 -6.65 19.63
C THR A 692 1.71 -5.53 20.59
N GLU A 693 0.72 -5.80 21.43
CA GLU A 693 0.15 -4.83 22.36
C GLU A 693 0.69 -5.00 23.79
N GLY A 694 0.64 -3.92 24.55
CA GLY A 694 1.14 -3.88 25.91
C GLY A 694 2.66 -3.76 26.00
N THR A 695 3.19 -4.02 27.18
CA THR A 695 4.61 -4.01 27.48
C THR A 695 5.06 -5.43 27.86
N TRP A 696 6.29 -5.77 27.52
CA TRP A 696 6.86 -7.08 27.77
C TRP A 696 8.20 -6.90 28.49
N LEU A 697 8.29 -7.37 29.73
CA LEU A 697 9.49 -7.22 30.54
C LEU A 697 10.16 -8.57 30.74
N LEU A 698 11.37 -8.71 30.22
CA LEU A 698 12.24 -9.86 30.49
C LEU A 698 12.98 -9.61 31.81
N LYS A 699 12.89 -10.58 32.72
CA LYS A 699 13.54 -10.58 34.03
C LYS A 699 14.02 -11.98 34.39
N ARG A 700 14.77 -12.12 35.50
CA ARG A 700 15.01 -13.43 36.11
C ARG A 700 13.73 -14.00 36.73
N ALA A 701 13.55 -15.32 36.63
CA ALA A 701 12.38 -16.03 37.16
C ALA A 701 12.34 -16.05 38.71
N ASP A 702 13.48 -15.89 39.38
CA ASP A 702 13.58 -15.76 40.85
C ASP A 702 13.29 -14.33 41.35
N SER A 703 13.14 -13.36 40.45
CA SER A 703 12.84 -11.96 40.79
C SER A 703 11.36 -11.76 41.09
N SER A 704 11.09 -11.08 42.21
CA SER A 704 9.72 -10.65 42.61
C SER A 704 9.24 -9.38 41.88
N VAL A 705 10.04 -8.81 40.97
CA VAL A 705 9.67 -7.60 40.22
C VAL A 705 8.55 -7.91 39.23
N ASP A 706 7.45 -7.18 39.32
CA ASP A 706 6.36 -7.22 38.34
C ASP A 706 6.61 -6.26 37.18
N ASN A 707 5.93 -6.48 36.05
CA ASN A 707 5.93 -5.51 34.95
C ASN A 707 4.96 -4.37 35.26
N GLU A 708 5.50 -3.22 35.66
CA GLU A 708 4.69 -2.01 35.95
C GLU A 708 4.69 -0.99 34.79
N TRP A 709 5.42 -1.27 33.70
CA TRP A 709 5.58 -0.34 32.58
C TRP A 709 4.26 -0.16 31.82
N LYS A 710 3.82 1.08 31.69
CA LYS A 710 2.58 1.44 30.98
C LYS A 710 2.79 2.68 30.12
N LEU A 711 2.05 2.75 29.03
CA LEU A 711 1.95 3.97 28.24
C LEU A 711 1.32 5.07 29.10
N VAL A 712 2.02 6.19 29.27
CA VAL A 712 1.50 7.39 29.91
C VAL A 712 0.52 8.04 28.94
N PRO A 713 -0.77 8.18 29.30
CA PRO A 713 -1.74 8.86 28.46
C PRO A 713 -1.29 10.31 28.22
N GLU A 714 -1.31 10.75 26.97
CA GLU A 714 -0.97 12.13 26.63
C GLU A 714 -1.90 13.09 27.39
N THR A 715 -1.41 13.75 28.45
CA THR A 715 -2.16 14.80 29.11
C THR A 715 -2.19 16.00 28.20
N VAL A 716 -3.28 16.16 27.46
CA VAL A 716 -3.64 17.42 26.83
C VAL A 716 -3.86 18.43 27.96
N PRO A 717 -3.00 19.44 28.16
CA PRO A 717 -3.33 20.52 29.07
C PRO A 717 -4.57 21.22 28.49
N PRO A 718 -5.59 21.56 29.28
CA PRO A 718 -6.61 22.49 28.80
C PRO A 718 -5.89 23.76 28.33
N PRO A 719 -6.30 24.35 27.18
CA PRO A 719 -5.67 25.57 26.70
C PRO A 719 -5.70 26.60 27.82
N LYS A 720 -4.53 27.15 28.15
CA LYS A 720 -4.44 28.31 29.04
C LYS A 720 -5.30 29.39 28.41
N VAL A 721 -6.43 29.66 29.03
CA VAL A 721 -7.22 30.86 28.78
C VAL A 721 -6.38 32.02 29.32
N GLU A 722 -5.52 32.57 28.47
CA GLU A 722 -5.03 33.93 28.71
C GLU A 722 -6.24 34.85 28.62
N GLY A 723 -6.62 35.40 29.77
CA GLY A 723 -7.77 36.26 29.91
C GLY A 723 -7.63 37.50 29.04
N LEU A 724 -8.47 37.60 28.01
CA LEU A 724 -8.80 38.89 27.43
C LEU A 724 -9.55 39.74 28.48
N PRO A 725 -9.21 41.03 28.63
CA PRO A 725 -9.84 41.89 29.62
C PRO A 725 -11.34 42.05 29.32
N THR A 726 -12.12 41.81 30.36
CA THR A 726 -13.54 42.09 30.45
C THR A 726 -13.82 43.57 30.23
N THR A 727 -14.48 43.91 29.13
CA THR A 727 -15.35 45.09 29.08
C THR A 727 -16.73 44.67 28.64
N SER A 728 -17.63 44.69 29.61
CA SER A 728 -19.06 44.52 29.48
C SER A 728 -19.67 45.65 28.64
N SER A 729 -20.48 45.31 27.65
CA SER A 729 -21.71 46.07 27.41
C SER A 729 -22.77 45.16 26.79
N ASN A 730 -23.87 45.03 27.53
CA ASN A 730 -25.15 44.59 27.02
C ASN A 730 -25.59 45.55 25.92
N THR A 731 -25.97 45.05 24.75
CA THR A 731 -27.05 45.66 23.97
C THR A 731 -27.76 44.62 23.11
N SER A 732 -29.08 44.73 23.18
CA SER A 732 -30.14 44.05 22.45
C SER A 732 -29.92 43.92 20.95
N PHE A 733 -30.53 42.87 20.39
CA PHE A 733 -30.90 42.72 18.98
C PHE A 733 -31.37 44.06 18.39
N ASP A 734 -30.67 44.52 17.37
CA ASP A 734 -31.20 45.49 16.42
C ASP A 734 -31.08 44.93 15.01
N THR A 735 -32.20 45.03 14.29
CA THR A 735 -32.47 44.32 13.05
C THR A 735 -32.37 45.35 11.94
N THR A 736 -31.17 45.72 11.49
CA THR A 736 -30.91 46.39 10.20
C THR A 736 -29.44 46.80 10.09
N THR A 737 -28.65 46.18 9.20
CA THR A 737 -27.41 46.79 8.66
C THR A 737 -26.99 46.17 7.32
N THR A 738 -27.39 46.85 6.24
CA THR A 738 -26.60 47.33 5.08
C THR A 738 -25.50 46.49 4.42
N THR A 739 -25.66 46.36 3.10
CA THR A 739 -24.81 45.87 2.00
C THR A 739 -23.52 46.67 1.71
N LYS A 740 -22.40 46.48 2.44
CA LYS A 740 -21.19 47.30 2.16
C LYS A 740 -19.82 46.66 1.91
N ASP A 741 -19.59 45.36 2.10
CA ASP A 741 -18.21 44.82 1.97
C ASP A 741 -18.07 43.72 0.90
N VAL A 742 -18.30 44.07 -0.37
CA VAL A 742 -17.88 43.21 -1.51
C VAL A 742 -16.61 43.80 -2.12
N THR A 743 -15.53 43.02 -2.11
CA THR A 743 -14.22 43.49 -2.58
C THR A 743 -14.14 43.43 -4.10
N PRO A 744 -13.91 44.55 -4.82
CA PRO A 744 -13.74 44.49 -6.27
C PRO A 744 -12.45 43.73 -6.63
N ILE A 745 -12.54 42.84 -7.61
CA ILE A 745 -11.38 42.09 -8.12
C ILE A 745 -10.43 43.06 -8.85
N PRO A 746 -9.12 43.03 -8.52
CA PRO A 746 -8.14 43.91 -9.16
C PRO A 746 -8.09 43.74 -10.68
N ARG A 747 -7.91 44.86 -11.38
CA ARG A 747 -7.73 44.91 -12.83
C ARG A 747 -6.27 45.20 -13.15
N VAL A 748 -5.68 44.40 -14.03
CA VAL A 748 -4.25 44.45 -14.36
C VAL A 748 -4.05 44.33 -15.87
N GLN A 749 -2.89 44.74 -16.36
CA GLN A 749 -2.43 44.46 -17.72
C GLN A 749 -1.17 43.62 -17.66
N ILE A 750 -1.07 42.63 -18.54
CA ILE A 750 0.12 41.78 -18.67
C ILE A 750 0.61 41.81 -20.11
N GLN A 751 1.92 41.74 -20.27
CA GLN A 751 2.62 41.73 -21.55
C GLN A 751 3.48 40.47 -21.71
N THR A 752 3.87 39.80 -20.62
CA THR A 752 4.78 38.64 -20.65
C THR A 752 4.25 37.45 -19.86
N ALA A 753 4.70 36.25 -20.22
CA ALA A 753 4.36 35.02 -19.51
C ALA A 753 4.81 35.03 -18.04
N ALA A 754 5.92 35.71 -17.73
CA ALA A 754 6.43 35.85 -16.37
C ALA A 754 5.47 36.63 -15.47
N GLN A 755 4.81 37.66 -15.99
CA GLN A 755 3.79 38.42 -15.23
C GLN A 755 2.57 37.55 -14.93
N PHE A 756 2.15 36.71 -15.88
CA PHE A 756 1.07 35.74 -15.63
C PHE A 756 1.47 34.67 -14.61
N GLN A 757 2.72 34.18 -14.66
CA GLN A 757 3.24 33.26 -13.65
C GLN A 757 3.25 33.86 -12.25
N GLN A 758 3.53 35.15 -12.11
CA GLN A 758 3.40 35.84 -10.83
C GLN A 758 1.94 35.83 -10.32
N ILE A 759 0.99 36.14 -11.20
CA ILE A 759 -0.46 36.05 -10.88
C ILE A 759 -0.83 34.63 -10.42
N LEU A 760 -0.31 33.59 -11.08
CA LEU A 760 -0.52 32.20 -10.67
C LEU A 760 0.04 31.92 -9.28
N ALA A 761 1.23 32.43 -8.97
CA ALA A 761 1.88 32.24 -7.67
C ALA A 761 1.15 32.97 -6.54
N GLU A 762 0.55 34.13 -6.82
CA GLU A 762 -0.24 34.89 -5.82
C GLU A 762 -1.57 34.21 -5.48
N GLY A 763 -2.11 33.37 -6.38
CA GLY A 763 -3.29 32.52 -6.09
C GLY A 763 -4.60 33.29 -5.88
N LYS A 764 -4.69 34.54 -6.36
CA LYS A 764 -5.86 35.42 -6.23
C LYS A 764 -6.48 35.72 -7.60
N PRO A 765 -7.81 35.90 -7.68
CA PRO A 765 -8.46 36.25 -8.93
C PRO A 765 -8.06 37.67 -9.37
N VAL A 766 -7.86 37.85 -10.66
CA VAL A 766 -7.57 39.15 -11.28
C VAL A 766 -8.24 39.25 -12.65
N ILE A 767 -8.66 40.45 -13.02
CA ILE A 767 -9.17 40.75 -14.36
C ILE A 767 -8.01 41.31 -15.17
N ILE A 768 -7.68 40.64 -16.27
CA ILE A 768 -6.61 41.03 -17.17
C ILE A 768 -7.22 41.76 -18.37
N GLU A 769 -6.85 43.02 -18.54
CA GLU A 769 -7.37 43.91 -19.58
C GLU A 769 -6.39 44.06 -20.75
N GLY A 770 -6.92 44.44 -21.91
CA GLY A 770 -6.11 44.78 -23.09
C GLY A 770 -5.40 43.60 -23.75
N SER A 771 -5.76 42.36 -23.39
CA SER A 771 -5.22 41.15 -24.03
C SER A 771 -5.86 40.93 -25.40
N ASP A 772 -5.04 40.69 -26.42
CA ASP A 772 -5.53 40.31 -27.75
C ASP A 772 -5.97 38.85 -27.76
N ILE A 773 -7.26 38.63 -27.45
CA ILE A 773 -7.88 37.29 -27.50
C ILE A 773 -8.35 36.87 -28.92
N GLY A 774 -7.92 37.60 -29.95
CA GLY A 774 -8.25 37.35 -31.35
C GLY A 774 -9.47 38.13 -31.87
N PRO A 775 -9.77 38.02 -33.18
CA PRO A 775 -10.84 38.76 -33.82
C PRO A 775 -12.25 38.34 -33.37
N CYS A 776 -12.40 37.27 -32.57
CA CYS A 776 -13.66 36.85 -31.96
C CYS A 776 -14.41 38.01 -31.27
N THR A 777 -13.68 38.96 -30.68
CA THR A 777 -14.24 40.15 -30.00
C THR A 777 -14.93 41.14 -30.92
N HIS A 778 -14.83 41.02 -32.25
CA HIS A 778 -15.66 41.78 -33.19
C HIS A 778 -16.39 40.90 -34.22
N LEU A 779 -15.91 39.66 -34.47
CA LEU A 779 -16.55 38.73 -35.41
C LEU A 779 -17.77 38.01 -34.82
N TRP A 780 -17.74 37.61 -33.55
CA TRP A 780 -18.77 36.72 -32.98
C TRP A 780 -20.08 37.46 -32.70
N THR A 781 -20.80 37.85 -33.76
CA THR A 781 -22.20 38.27 -33.72
C THR A 781 -23.12 37.05 -33.74
N LYS A 782 -24.42 37.24 -33.48
CA LYS A 782 -25.43 36.18 -33.57
C LYS A 782 -25.39 35.50 -34.94
N GLU A 783 -25.40 36.30 -36.01
CA GLU A 783 -25.42 35.83 -37.39
C GLU A 783 -24.12 35.13 -37.77
N TYR A 784 -22.97 35.68 -37.34
CA TYR A 784 -21.68 35.05 -37.60
C TYR A 784 -21.55 33.70 -36.93
N LEU A 785 -21.84 33.62 -35.62
CA LEU A 785 -21.77 32.36 -34.87
C LEU A 785 -22.70 31.30 -35.49
N ALA A 786 -23.93 31.69 -35.83
CA ALA A 786 -24.90 30.79 -36.46
C ALA A 786 -24.38 30.21 -37.80
N ASN A 787 -23.65 30.99 -38.58
CA ASN A 787 -23.07 30.55 -39.86
C ASN A 787 -21.77 29.76 -39.68
N ALA A 788 -20.84 30.24 -38.84
CA ALA A 788 -19.52 29.64 -38.64
C ALA A 788 -19.59 28.28 -37.92
N VAL A 789 -20.56 28.11 -37.01
CA VAL A 789 -20.80 26.83 -36.33
C VAL A 789 -21.71 25.90 -37.15
N GLY A 790 -22.54 26.48 -38.03
CA GLY A 790 -23.60 25.79 -38.77
C GLY A 790 -24.93 25.83 -37.99
N ARG A 791 -25.98 26.35 -38.63
CA ARG A 791 -27.29 26.56 -37.99
C ARG A 791 -27.94 25.26 -37.54
N ASP A 792 -27.77 24.20 -38.31
CA ASP A 792 -28.33 22.86 -38.12
C ASP A 792 -27.53 21.99 -37.14
N ARG A 793 -26.32 22.42 -36.76
CA ARG A 793 -25.47 21.67 -35.82
C ARG A 793 -26.19 21.46 -34.49
N LYS A 794 -26.22 20.22 -34.02
CA LYS A 794 -26.86 19.88 -32.76
C LYS A 794 -25.95 20.21 -31.58
N VAL A 795 -26.49 20.93 -30.60
CA VAL A 795 -25.84 21.25 -29.32
C VAL A 795 -26.75 20.90 -28.16
N VAL A 796 -26.17 20.59 -27.01
CA VAL A 796 -26.91 20.34 -25.76
C VAL A 796 -26.88 21.60 -24.93
N VAL A 797 -28.05 22.15 -24.64
CA VAL A 797 -28.22 23.38 -23.82
C VAL A 797 -28.96 23.08 -22.53
N HIS A 798 -28.65 23.85 -21.50
CA HIS A 798 -29.39 23.86 -20.25
C HIS A 798 -30.54 24.86 -20.42
N GLU A 799 -31.77 24.38 -20.34
CA GLU A 799 -32.97 25.20 -20.50
C GLU A 799 -33.68 25.32 -19.15
N ALA A 800 -33.63 26.52 -18.57
CA ALA A 800 -34.04 26.79 -17.20
C ALA A 800 -35.48 27.32 -17.11
N GLN A 801 -36.19 26.91 -16.06
CA GLN A 801 -37.54 27.41 -15.78
C GLN A 801 -37.53 28.78 -15.08
N SER A 802 -36.44 29.10 -14.39
CA SER A 802 -36.22 30.36 -13.67
C SER A 802 -34.88 30.99 -14.05
N GLU A 803 -34.67 32.25 -13.70
CA GLU A 803 -33.40 32.96 -13.91
C GLU A 803 -32.25 32.29 -13.16
N HIS A 804 -32.45 31.82 -11.93
CA HIS A 804 -31.42 31.10 -11.19
C HIS A 804 -31.46 29.62 -11.53
N MET A 805 -30.36 29.08 -12.06
CA MET A 805 -30.18 27.64 -12.23
C MET A 805 -29.66 27.01 -10.94
N SER A 806 -30.21 25.86 -10.57
CA SER A 806 -29.76 25.08 -9.42
C SER A 806 -29.59 23.62 -9.80
N PHE A 807 -28.38 23.10 -9.57
CA PHE A 807 -28.10 21.67 -9.71
C PHE A 807 -28.82 20.80 -8.68
N GLN A 808 -29.25 21.39 -7.56
CA GLN A 808 -29.88 20.68 -6.46
C GLN A 808 -31.36 20.42 -6.75
N THR A 809 -32.11 21.46 -7.14
CA THR A 809 -33.53 21.31 -7.54
C THR A 809 -33.66 20.82 -8.98
N LYS A 810 -32.58 20.87 -9.77
CA LYS A 810 -32.56 20.53 -11.20
C LYS A 810 -33.68 21.25 -11.96
N ASN A 811 -33.81 22.55 -11.73
CA ASN A 811 -34.81 23.41 -12.36
C ASN A 811 -34.50 23.77 -13.82
N PHE A 812 -33.68 22.96 -14.49
CA PHE A 812 -33.33 23.07 -15.90
C PHE A 812 -33.27 21.68 -16.54
N ALA A 813 -33.52 21.62 -17.85
CA ALA A 813 -33.42 20.40 -18.64
C ALA A 813 -32.22 20.45 -19.59
N TYR A 814 -31.64 19.30 -19.90
CA TYR A 814 -30.68 19.15 -20.99
C TYR A 814 -31.44 18.94 -22.29
N THR A 815 -31.48 19.95 -23.16
CA THR A 815 -32.21 19.91 -24.42
C THR A 815 -31.24 19.91 -25.59
N THR A 816 -31.32 18.92 -26.47
CA THR A 816 -30.59 18.94 -27.74
C THR A 816 -31.33 19.82 -28.74
N LYS A 817 -30.69 20.89 -29.21
CA LYS A 817 -31.26 21.85 -30.17
C LYS A 817 -30.30 22.09 -31.34
N GLU A 818 -30.86 22.58 -32.45
CA GLU A 818 -30.04 23.15 -33.52
C GLU A 818 -29.44 24.47 -33.03
N PHE A 819 -28.16 24.69 -33.33
CA PHE A 819 -27.41 25.82 -32.82
C PHE A 819 -28.01 27.16 -33.23
N GLY A 820 -28.53 27.27 -34.47
CA GLY A 820 -29.24 28.45 -34.94
C GLY A 820 -30.51 28.74 -34.14
N THR A 821 -31.32 27.71 -33.88
CA THR A 821 -32.54 27.83 -33.06
C THR A 821 -32.22 28.26 -31.64
N PHE A 822 -31.20 27.66 -31.02
CA PHE A 822 -30.72 28.06 -29.70
C PHE A 822 -30.28 29.54 -29.69
N LEU A 823 -29.51 29.98 -30.68
CA LEU A 823 -29.08 31.38 -30.79
C LEU A 823 -30.26 32.34 -30.99
N ASP A 824 -31.28 31.95 -31.76
CA ASP A 824 -32.48 32.77 -31.94
C ASP A 824 -33.25 32.92 -30.63
N GLU A 825 -33.47 31.82 -29.92
CA GLU A 825 -34.21 31.81 -28.65
C GLU A 825 -33.47 32.55 -27.53
N VAL A 826 -32.15 32.36 -27.39
CA VAL A 826 -31.38 33.00 -26.31
C VAL A 826 -31.32 34.52 -26.48
N HIS A 827 -31.25 35.01 -27.72
CA HIS A 827 -31.31 36.45 -28.02
C HIS A 827 -32.74 37.01 -27.92
N ALA A 828 -33.77 36.16 -27.98
CA ALA A 828 -35.15 36.54 -27.69
C ALA A 828 -35.48 36.54 -26.18
N GLY A 829 -34.48 36.40 -25.30
CA GLY A 829 -34.66 36.36 -23.85
C GLY A 829 -34.90 34.95 -23.28
N GLY A 830 -34.66 33.91 -24.08
CA GLY A 830 -34.75 32.52 -23.64
C GLY A 830 -33.76 32.20 -22.52
N ARG A 831 -34.26 31.63 -21.42
CA ARG A 831 -33.46 31.26 -20.24
C ARG A 831 -32.64 30.01 -20.48
N GLN A 832 -31.56 30.17 -21.26
CA GLN A 832 -30.75 29.05 -21.75
C GLN A 832 -29.26 29.27 -21.54
N TYR A 833 -28.54 28.18 -21.28
CA TYR A 833 -27.09 28.18 -21.09
C TYR A 833 -26.41 27.01 -21.82
N LEU A 834 -25.46 27.34 -22.69
CA LEU A 834 -24.58 26.39 -23.36
C LEU A 834 -23.22 26.37 -22.67
N ARG A 835 -22.77 25.16 -22.31
CA ARG A 835 -21.35 24.83 -22.10
C ARG A 835 -21.02 23.74 -23.11
N SER A 836 -20.17 24.04 -24.09
CA SER A 836 -19.83 23.04 -25.10
C SER A 836 -19.10 21.83 -24.50
N ILE A 837 -19.24 20.70 -25.18
CA ILE A 837 -18.60 19.41 -24.89
C ILE A 837 -17.93 18.91 -26.18
N SER A 838 -17.03 17.94 -26.08
CA SER A 838 -16.39 17.38 -27.28
C SER A 838 -17.43 16.87 -28.27
N ALA A 839 -17.28 17.24 -29.55
CA ALA A 839 -18.19 16.86 -30.62
C ALA A 839 -18.13 15.36 -30.92
N ASP A 840 -16.92 14.79 -30.89
CA ASP A 840 -16.67 13.41 -31.28
C ASP A 840 -16.93 12.43 -30.13
N GLN A 841 -16.36 12.72 -28.95
CA GLN A 841 -16.41 11.81 -27.81
C GLN A 841 -16.65 12.55 -26.48
N PRO A 842 -17.87 13.07 -26.24
CA PRO A 842 -18.20 13.88 -25.05
C PRO A 842 -17.90 13.22 -23.69
N THR A 843 -17.76 11.89 -23.65
CA THR A 843 -17.45 11.10 -22.43
C THR A 843 -15.98 10.69 -22.31
N LYS A 844 -15.15 10.99 -23.32
CA LYS A 844 -13.76 10.55 -23.39
C LYS A 844 -12.77 11.69 -23.62
N LEU A 845 -13.16 12.73 -24.34
CA LEU A 845 -12.30 13.85 -24.70
C LEU A 845 -12.81 15.15 -24.08
N PRO A 846 -11.93 15.97 -23.46
CA PRO A 846 -12.28 17.32 -23.04
C PRO A 846 -12.73 18.19 -24.22
N ALA A 847 -13.57 19.19 -23.95
CA ALA A 847 -13.97 20.16 -24.96
C ALA A 847 -12.75 20.95 -25.45
N ASN A 848 -12.63 21.12 -26.76
CA ASN A 848 -11.59 21.93 -27.39
C ASN A 848 -12.22 22.77 -28.49
N LEU A 849 -12.31 24.10 -28.28
CA LEU A 849 -12.96 25.03 -29.21
C LEU A 849 -12.50 24.85 -30.66
N ALA A 850 -11.19 24.76 -30.89
CA ALA A 850 -10.59 24.67 -32.22
C ALA A 850 -10.91 23.35 -32.94
N VAL A 851 -11.11 22.27 -32.18
CA VAL A 851 -11.46 20.94 -32.71
C VAL A 851 -12.97 20.83 -32.88
N ASP A 852 -13.72 21.19 -31.85
CA ASP A 852 -15.17 21.01 -31.81
C ASP A 852 -15.92 22.01 -32.70
N PHE A 853 -15.33 23.19 -32.95
CA PHE A 853 -15.89 24.25 -33.77
C PHE A 853 -14.82 24.78 -34.73
N ALA A 854 -14.44 23.96 -35.72
CA ALA A 854 -13.38 24.29 -36.68
C ALA A 854 -13.57 25.66 -37.37
N GLY A 855 -14.82 26.08 -37.63
CA GLY A 855 -15.14 27.39 -38.20
C GLY A 855 -14.85 28.59 -37.30
N LEU A 856 -14.59 28.37 -36.00
CA LEU A 856 -14.22 29.41 -35.01
C LEU A 856 -12.73 29.35 -34.62
N LYS A 857 -11.98 28.38 -35.14
CA LYS A 857 -10.60 28.09 -34.71
C LYS A 857 -9.67 29.30 -34.81
N ASP A 858 -9.76 30.05 -35.90
CA ASP A 858 -8.86 31.16 -36.18
C ASP A 858 -9.34 32.48 -35.55
N ASP A 859 -10.52 32.48 -34.92
CA ASP A 859 -11.12 33.67 -34.33
C ASP A 859 -10.64 33.95 -32.91
N PHE A 860 -10.38 32.90 -32.13
CA PHE A 860 -10.00 32.98 -30.73
C PHE A 860 -8.57 32.50 -30.55
N ARG A 861 -7.76 33.31 -29.86
CA ARG A 861 -6.39 32.94 -29.46
C ARG A 861 -6.10 33.47 -28.07
N LEU A 862 -5.17 32.83 -27.37
CA LEU A 862 -4.57 33.42 -26.18
C LEU A 862 -3.21 34.03 -26.58
N PRO A 863 -2.90 35.28 -26.18
CA PRO A 863 -1.60 35.88 -26.49
C PRO A 863 -0.47 35.18 -25.73
N GLU A 864 0.78 35.42 -26.14
CA GLU A 864 1.99 34.77 -25.58
C GLU A 864 2.11 34.92 -24.06
N ALA A 865 1.58 36.01 -23.48
CA ALA A 865 1.53 36.21 -22.04
C ALA A 865 0.79 35.08 -21.28
N PHE A 866 -0.04 34.28 -21.96
CA PHE A 866 -0.73 33.11 -21.41
C PHE A 866 -0.14 31.79 -21.91
N SER A 867 1.12 31.75 -22.35
CA SER A 867 1.76 30.51 -22.84
C SER A 867 1.61 29.34 -21.88
N VAL A 868 1.76 29.59 -20.57
CA VAL A 868 1.55 28.58 -19.50
C VAL A 868 0.16 27.97 -19.54
N VAL A 869 -0.88 28.76 -19.84
CA VAL A 869 -2.27 28.28 -19.98
C VAL A 869 -2.37 27.35 -21.18
N SER A 870 -1.81 27.76 -22.32
CA SER A 870 -1.87 27.01 -23.57
C SER A 870 -1.06 25.70 -23.50
N GLU A 871 0.13 25.72 -22.91
CA GLU A 871 1.02 24.56 -22.75
C GLU A 871 0.42 23.51 -21.80
N ASN A 872 -0.34 23.95 -20.80
CA ASN A 872 -0.96 23.08 -19.80
C ASN A 872 -2.47 22.92 -19.99
N ALA A 873 -2.99 23.29 -21.17
CA ALA A 873 -4.41 23.33 -21.45
C ALA A 873 -5.06 21.95 -21.29
N HIS A 874 -6.17 21.93 -20.55
CA HIS A 874 -6.99 20.76 -20.34
C HIS A 874 -8.27 20.79 -21.18
N SER A 875 -8.99 21.91 -21.20
CA SER A 875 -10.20 22.09 -22.00
C SER A 875 -10.49 23.56 -22.32
N SER A 876 -11.20 23.84 -23.41
CA SER A 876 -11.60 25.19 -23.83
C SER A 876 -13.08 25.26 -24.27
N PRO A 877 -14.05 24.98 -23.38
CA PRO A 877 -15.48 25.07 -23.71
C PRO A 877 -15.91 26.49 -24.14
N LEU A 878 -16.73 26.54 -25.19
CA LEU A 878 -17.55 27.70 -25.57
C LEU A 878 -18.72 27.82 -24.60
N ARG A 879 -18.90 29.01 -24.03
CA ARG A 879 -19.99 29.33 -23.11
C ARG A 879 -20.88 30.43 -23.70
N ILE A 880 -22.18 30.15 -23.81
CA ILE A 880 -23.19 31.13 -24.25
C ILE A 880 -24.34 31.12 -23.24
N SER A 881 -24.65 32.26 -22.65
CA SER A 881 -25.72 32.39 -21.65
C SER A 881 -26.71 33.49 -22.03
N GLY A 882 -28.01 33.18 -22.00
CA GLY A 882 -29.09 34.17 -21.95
C GLY A 882 -29.31 34.68 -20.52
N PRO A 883 -30.51 35.19 -20.15
CA PRO A 883 -30.79 35.73 -18.82
C PRO A 883 -30.92 34.63 -17.76
N VAL A 884 -29.80 33.96 -17.47
CA VAL A 884 -29.70 32.90 -16.45
C VAL A 884 -28.44 33.07 -15.61
N THR A 885 -28.62 32.94 -14.30
CA THR A 885 -27.55 32.92 -13.30
C THR A 885 -27.11 31.47 -13.06
N LEU A 886 -25.81 31.22 -13.13
CA LEU A 886 -25.22 29.93 -12.78
C LEU A 886 -25.22 29.71 -11.27
N TRP A 887 -25.45 28.47 -10.83
CA TRP A 887 -25.30 28.08 -9.41
C TRP A 887 -23.89 28.41 -8.90
N LEU A 888 -23.76 28.64 -7.60
CA LEU A 888 -22.47 28.82 -6.93
C LEU A 888 -21.71 27.47 -6.92
N HIS A 889 -20.50 27.43 -7.48
CA HIS A 889 -19.66 26.23 -7.57
C HIS A 889 -18.17 26.57 -7.51
N TYR A 890 -17.31 25.59 -7.24
CA TYR A 890 -15.86 25.73 -7.45
C TYR A 890 -15.38 24.84 -8.59
N ASP A 891 -14.27 25.25 -9.20
CA ASP A 891 -13.51 24.45 -10.14
C ASP A 891 -12.21 23.96 -9.47
N VAL A 892 -11.83 22.71 -9.70
CA VAL A 892 -10.61 22.12 -9.11
C VAL A 892 -9.36 22.55 -9.89
N MET A 893 -9.49 22.75 -11.20
CA MET A 893 -8.42 23.29 -12.04
C MET A 893 -8.49 24.81 -12.10
N ALA A 894 -7.31 25.43 -12.18
CA ALA A 894 -7.21 26.83 -12.55
C ALA A 894 -7.78 27.05 -13.96
N ASN A 895 -8.38 28.22 -14.20
CA ASN A 895 -8.87 28.56 -15.52
C ASN A 895 -8.81 30.06 -15.81
N VAL A 896 -8.85 30.39 -17.10
CA VAL A 896 -9.06 31.77 -17.58
C VAL A 896 -10.40 31.84 -18.30
N LEU A 897 -11.25 32.77 -17.89
CA LEU A 897 -12.54 33.05 -18.50
C LEU A 897 -12.42 34.29 -19.38
N CYS A 898 -12.37 34.08 -20.70
CA CYS A 898 -12.24 35.13 -21.71
C CYS A 898 -13.63 35.59 -22.13
N GLN A 899 -14.01 36.80 -21.75
CA GLN A 899 -15.32 37.38 -22.05
C GLN A 899 -15.30 37.98 -23.46
N VAL A 900 -16.03 37.37 -24.41
CA VAL A 900 -15.97 37.76 -25.83
C VAL A 900 -17.08 38.76 -26.18
N ARG A 901 -18.32 38.51 -25.72
CA ARG A 901 -19.49 39.38 -25.98
C ARG A 901 -20.37 39.55 -24.78
N GLY A 902 -20.97 40.74 -24.67
CA GLY A 902 -21.82 41.12 -23.56
C GLY A 902 -21.03 41.26 -22.26
N ASP A 903 -21.73 41.70 -21.23
CA ASP A 903 -21.14 41.88 -19.91
C ASP A 903 -21.54 40.72 -18.98
N LYS A 904 -20.65 40.38 -18.05
CA LYS A 904 -20.87 39.30 -17.07
C LYS A 904 -20.43 39.74 -15.69
N ARG A 905 -21.33 39.62 -14.72
CA ARG A 905 -21.06 39.85 -13.30
C ARG A 905 -20.78 38.51 -12.62
N LEU A 906 -19.70 38.43 -11.86
CA LEU A 906 -19.35 37.26 -11.06
C LEU A 906 -19.13 37.65 -9.60
N ILE A 907 -19.61 36.80 -8.71
CA ILE A 907 -19.29 36.86 -7.28
C ILE A 907 -18.45 35.63 -6.94
N LEU A 908 -17.29 35.86 -6.34
CA LEU A 908 -16.31 34.85 -6.00
C LEU A 908 -16.06 34.86 -4.49
N TYR A 909 -15.75 33.69 -3.94
CA TYR A 909 -15.36 33.50 -2.56
C TYR A 909 -14.05 32.74 -2.47
N PRO A 910 -13.11 33.16 -1.61
CA PRO A 910 -11.87 32.43 -1.40
C PRO A 910 -12.15 31.03 -0.84
N PRO A 911 -11.24 30.05 -1.06
CA PRO A 911 -11.41 28.69 -0.55
C PRO A 911 -11.65 28.60 0.96
N SER A 912 -11.12 29.56 1.74
CA SER A 912 -11.34 29.68 3.20
C SER A 912 -12.81 29.80 3.60
N ASP A 913 -13.68 30.26 2.69
CA ASP A 913 -15.08 30.53 2.97
C ASP A 913 -15.98 29.30 2.80
N VAL A 914 -15.43 28.19 2.25
CA VAL A 914 -16.19 26.96 1.97
C VAL A 914 -17.03 26.45 3.15
N PRO A 915 -16.62 26.56 4.45
CA PRO A 915 -17.44 26.11 5.56
C PRO A 915 -18.78 26.84 5.70
N TYR A 916 -18.88 28.07 5.19
CA TYR A 916 -20.06 28.94 5.31
C TYR A 916 -20.95 28.92 4.06
N LEU A 917 -20.46 28.33 2.96
CA LEU A 917 -21.12 28.36 1.65
C LEU A 917 -22.02 27.15 1.38
N GLN A 918 -22.35 26.34 2.39
CA GLN A 918 -23.28 25.21 2.29
C GLN A 918 -23.04 24.28 1.08
N VAL A 919 -21.79 23.85 0.89
CA VAL A 919 -21.46 22.85 -0.14
C VAL A 919 -21.70 21.44 0.43
N PRO A 920 -22.65 20.66 -0.12
CA PRO A 920 -22.89 19.30 0.37
C PRO A 920 -21.67 18.40 0.19
N ALA A 921 -21.51 17.42 1.08
CA ALA A 921 -20.38 16.50 1.04
C ALA A 921 -20.28 15.76 -0.31
N GLY A 922 -19.19 16.00 -1.04
CA GLY A 922 -18.94 15.39 -2.36
C GLY A 922 -19.69 16.01 -3.52
N ALA A 923 -20.33 17.17 -3.32
CA ALA A 923 -20.81 18.03 -4.39
C ALA A 923 -19.79 19.13 -4.65
N SER A 924 -19.75 19.62 -5.90
CA SER A 924 -18.95 20.79 -6.29
C SER A 924 -19.77 22.08 -6.36
N SER A 925 -21.03 22.06 -5.91
CA SER A 925 -21.96 23.18 -5.97
C SER A 925 -22.64 23.42 -4.63
N SER A 926 -22.86 24.69 -4.31
CA SER A 926 -23.54 25.16 -3.11
C SER A 926 -25.06 25.11 -3.26
N THR A 927 -25.77 25.05 -2.12
CA THR A 927 -27.22 25.16 -2.03
C THR A 927 -27.71 26.62 -1.93
N LEU A 928 -26.80 27.59 -1.84
CA LEU A 928 -27.11 29.01 -1.68
C LEU A 928 -27.34 29.71 -3.02
N ASN A 929 -28.29 30.64 -3.03
CA ASN A 929 -28.46 31.62 -4.10
C ASN A 929 -27.84 32.96 -3.67
N VAL A 930 -26.77 33.35 -4.35
CA VAL A 930 -26.03 34.57 -4.03
C VAL A 930 -26.68 35.81 -4.62
N PHE A 931 -27.18 35.74 -5.85
CA PHE A 931 -27.94 36.85 -6.43
C PHE A 931 -29.37 36.82 -5.92
N GLN A 932 -29.86 37.95 -5.39
CA GLN A 932 -31.24 38.04 -4.89
C GLN A 932 -32.22 38.16 -6.06
N THR A 933 -33.41 37.56 -5.90
CA THR A 933 -34.45 37.58 -6.92
C THR A 933 -35.07 38.98 -7.01
N GLY A 934 -34.97 39.62 -8.19
CA GLY A 934 -35.66 40.88 -8.48
C GLY A 934 -34.83 42.17 -8.34
N ASP A 935 -33.57 42.08 -7.90
CA ASP A 935 -32.65 43.23 -7.86
C ASP A 935 -31.22 42.79 -8.24
N ASP A 936 -30.80 43.11 -9.47
CA ASP A 936 -29.47 42.79 -10.00
C ASP A 936 -28.32 43.51 -9.28
N SER A 937 -28.61 44.42 -8.35
CA SER A 937 -27.59 45.20 -7.64
C SER A 937 -27.19 44.60 -6.28
N THR A 938 -28.01 43.73 -5.69
CA THR A 938 -27.82 43.22 -4.32
C THR A 938 -27.49 41.73 -4.28
N ILE A 939 -26.47 41.38 -3.47
CA ILE A 939 -26.10 39.98 -3.20
C ILE A 939 -26.59 39.59 -1.81
N THR A 940 -26.95 38.32 -1.64
CA THR A 940 -27.25 37.72 -0.34
C THR A 940 -26.00 37.80 0.54
N ALA A 941 -26.09 38.52 1.66
CA ALA A 941 -25.03 38.56 2.65
C ALA A 941 -24.94 37.19 3.36
N ILE A 942 -23.78 36.55 3.25
CA ILE A 942 -23.49 35.28 3.91
C ILE A 942 -22.54 35.58 5.06
N PRO A 943 -22.94 35.36 6.33
CA PRO A 943 -22.08 35.64 7.48
C PRO A 943 -20.74 34.90 7.39
N HIS A 944 -19.67 35.56 7.85
CA HIS A 944 -18.30 35.00 7.91
C HIS A 944 -17.67 34.68 6.54
N THR A 945 -18.11 35.36 5.48
CA THR A 945 -17.52 35.24 4.14
C THR A 945 -16.98 36.57 3.65
N PHE A 946 -16.05 36.50 2.69
CA PHE A 946 -15.36 37.62 2.05
C PHE A 946 -15.64 37.63 0.55
N PRO A 947 -16.84 38.07 0.12
CA PRO A 947 -17.22 38.07 -1.29
C PRO A 947 -16.35 39.04 -2.09
N HIS A 948 -15.95 38.61 -3.28
CA HIS A 948 -15.22 39.38 -4.28
C HIS A 948 -16.05 39.52 -5.55
N GLU A 949 -16.03 40.67 -6.19
CA GLU A 949 -16.83 40.92 -7.40
C GLU A 949 -15.96 41.18 -8.62
N ALA A 950 -16.26 40.48 -9.72
CA ALA A 950 -15.74 40.77 -11.04
C ALA A 950 -16.86 41.20 -11.98
N GLN A 951 -16.68 42.36 -12.62
CA GLN A 951 -17.51 42.80 -13.73
C GLN A 951 -16.69 42.72 -15.02
N LEU A 952 -16.98 41.71 -15.84
CA LEU A 952 -16.27 41.44 -17.09
C LEU A 952 -17.00 42.10 -18.26
N ARG A 953 -16.24 42.83 -19.07
CA ARG A 953 -16.65 43.43 -20.33
C ARG A 953 -16.07 42.63 -21.49
N ALA A 954 -16.57 42.87 -22.70
CA ALA A 954 -16.00 42.27 -23.90
C ALA A 954 -14.50 42.59 -24.03
N GLY A 955 -13.67 41.56 -24.15
CA GLY A 955 -12.21 41.62 -24.20
C GLY A 955 -11.50 41.31 -22.87
N ASP A 956 -12.21 41.29 -21.75
CA ASP A 956 -11.62 40.98 -20.45
C ASP A 956 -11.30 39.48 -20.29
N VAL A 957 -10.21 39.18 -19.60
CA VAL A 957 -9.83 37.82 -19.21
C VAL A 957 -9.78 37.72 -17.69
N LEU A 958 -10.69 36.96 -17.07
CA LEU A 958 -10.65 36.69 -15.64
C LEU A 958 -9.79 35.46 -15.36
N PHE A 959 -8.74 35.61 -14.55
CA PHE A 959 -8.07 34.46 -13.95
C PHE A 959 -8.86 33.97 -12.74
N LEU A 960 -9.27 32.69 -12.79
CA LEU A 960 -9.93 31.97 -11.70
C LEU A 960 -8.94 30.96 -11.10
N PRO A 961 -8.43 31.21 -9.88
CA PRO A 961 -7.55 30.25 -9.21
C PRO A 961 -8.32 29.00 -8.78
N PRO A 962 -7.61 27.86 -8.54
CA PRO A 962 -8.24 26.63 -8.07
C PRO A 962 -9.07 26.83 -6.81
N LEU A 963 -10.19 26.12 -6.71
CA LEU A 963 -11.05 26.02 -5.53
C LEU A 963 -11.78 27.32 -5.12
N TRP A 964 -11.63 28.41 -5.87
CA TRP A 964 -12.46 29.61 -5.65
C TRP A 964 -13.90 29.33 -6.06
N LEU A 965 -14.82 29.47 -5.10
CA LEU A 965 -16.24 29.32 -5.37
C LEU A 965 -16.73 30.55 -6.12
N HIS A 966 -17.52 30.37 -7.15
CA HIS A 966 -18.02 31.46 -7.97
C HIS A 966 -19.41 31.17 -8.55
N THR A 967 -20.16 32.25 -8.77
CA THR A 967 -21.41 32.28 -9.52
C THR A 967 -21.32 33.40 -10.55
N ALA A 968 -22.04 33.27 -11.65
CA ALA A 968 -22.04 34.26 -12.71
C ALA A 968 -23.46 34.57 -13.16
N SER A 969 -23.74 35.85 -13.37
CA SER A 969 -24.96 36.35 -14.01
C SER A 969 -24.58 37.26 -15.17
N PRO A 970 -25.16 37.08 -16.37
CA PRO A 970 -24.99 38.04 -17.45
C PRO A 970 -25.67 39.37 -17.10
N ALA A 971 -25.22 40.45 -17.72
CA ALA A 971 -25.91 41.72 -17.60
C ALA A 971 -27.35 41.61 -18.13
N LYS A 972 -28.26 42.38 -17.51
CA LYS A 972 -29.68 42.37 -17.84
C LYS A 972 -29.92 42.59 -19.33
N ASP A 973 -30.79 41.76 -19.90
CA ASP A 973 -31.20 41.79 -21.31
C ASP A 973 -30.06 41.62 -22.34
N GLN A 974 -28.90 41.06 -21.92
CA GLN A 974 -27.79 40.75 -22.82
C GLN A 974 -27.47 39.25 -22.87
N VAL A 975 -27.07 38.78 -24.07
CA VAL A 975 -26.46 37.46 -24.24
C VAL A 975 -24.95 37.58 -24.00
N SER A 976 -24.42 36.71 -23.15
CA SER A 976 -23.00 36.67 -22.85
C SER A 976 -22.34 35.49 -23.56
N VAL A 977 -21.27 35.77 -24.33
CA VAL A 977 -20.45 34.76 -25.00
C VAL A 977 -19.04 34.80 -24.42
N ALA A 978 -18.50 33.65 -24.05
CA ALA A 978 -17.17 33.52 -23.48
C ALA A 978 -16.49 32.20 -23.90
N VAL A 979 -15.17 32.19 -23.88
CA VAL A 979 -14.37 30.96 -23.95
C VAL A 979 -13.69 30.78 -22.61
N ASN A 980 -13.82 29.59 -22.03
CA ASN A 980 -13.23 29.31 -20.73
C ASN A 980 -12.16 28.24 -20.87
N VAL A 981 -10.90 28.59 -20.65
CA VAL A 981 -9.75 27.70 -20.83
C VAL A 981 -9.27 27.19 -19.47
N PHE A 982 -9.47 25.89 -19.23
CA PHE A 982 -8.99 25.19 -18.04
C PHE A 982 -7.58 24.64 -18.30
N PHE A 983 -6.71 24.71 -17.31
CA PHE A 983 -5.34 24.21 -17.43
C PHE A 983 -4.83 23.62 -16.11
N ARG A 984 -3.85 22.72 -16.20
CA ARG A 984 -3.24 22.10 -15.02
C ARG A 984 -2.18 23.01 -14.43
N ASN A 985 -2.30 23.32 -13.14
CA ASN A 985 -1.33 24.14 -12.40
C ASN A 985 -0.63 23.38 -11.25
N LEU A 986 -0.89 22.07 -11.12
CA LEU A 986 -0.21 21.17 -10.20
C LEU A 986 0.55 20.09 -10.99
N SER A 987 1.80 19.81 -10.61
CA SER A 987 2.60 18.72 -11.19
C SER A 987 2.06 17.33 -10.80
N HIS A 988 1.50 17.20 -9.59
CA HIS A 988 0.92 15.97 -9.05
C HIS A 988 -0.33 16.27 -8.19
N GLY A 989 -1.15 15.26 -7.91
CA GLY A 989 -2.27 15.36 -6.95
C GLY A 989 -3.68 15.39 -7.57
N TYR A 990 -3.82 15.64 -8.87
CA TYR A 990 -5.10 15.44 -9.56
C TYR A 990 -5.51 13.95 -9.51
N ALA A 991 -6.82 13.69 -9.42
CA ALA A 991 -7.34 12.33 -9.36
C ALA A 991 -6.95 11.50 -10.60
N ALA A 992 -6.48 10.28 -10.36
CA ALA A 992 -6.16 9.34 -11.43
C ALA A 992 -7.43 8.92 -12.19
N GLY A 993 -7.30 8.74 -13.51
CA GLY A 993 -8.39 8.34 -14.40
C GLY A 993 -8.87 9.48 -15.30
N ARG A 994 -10.03 9.28 -15.92
CA ARG A 994 -10.63 10.25 -16.85
C ARG A 994 -11.32 11.37 -16.07
N ASP A 995 -10.90 12.60 -16.31
CA ASP A 995 -11.62 13.82 -15.93
C ASP A 995 -11.80 14.65 -17.20
N VAL A 996 -12.97 14.54 -17.82
CA VAL A 996 -13.27 15.18 -19.11
C VAL A 996 -13.76 16.62 -18.91
N TYR A 997 -14.29 16.92 -17.72
CA TYR A 997 -14.91 18.20 -17.41
C TYR A 997 -14.01 19.10 -16.57
N GLY A 998 -12.92 18.58 -16.00
CA GLY A 998 -11.99 19.31 -15.14
C GLY A 998 -12.48 19.48 -13.70
N ASN A 999 -13.49 18.70 -13.31
CA ASN A 999 -14.29 18.92 -12.08
C ASN A 999 -14.14 17.80 -11.05
N ARG A 1000 -13.20 16.86 -11.23
CA ARG A 1000 -12.92 15.86 -10.19
C ARG A 1000 -12.07 16.48 -9.09
N ASP A 1001 -12.48 16.26 -7.86
CA ASP A 1001 -11.69 16.66 -6.70
C ASP A 1001 -10.29 16.03 -6.72
N LEU A 1002 -9.36 16.65 -6.00
CA LEU A 1002 -7.99 16.13 -5.88
C LEU A 1002 -7.98 14.70 -5.32
N GLN A 1003 -7.01 13.90 -5.77
CA GLN A 1003 -6.87 12.50 -5.39
C GLN A 1003 -6.85 12.30 -3.88
N ALA A 1004 -6.21 13.21 -3.16
CA ALA A 1004 -6.11 13.19 -1.71
C ALA A 1004 -7.50 13.30 -1.05
N TYR A 1005 -8.37 14.18 -1.54
CA TYR A 1005 -9.71 14.36 -1.01
C TYR A 1005 -10.61 13.17 -1.33
N GLU A 1006 -10.60 12.66 -2.57
CA GLU A 1006 -11.38 11.47 -2.93
C GLU A 1006 -11.01 10.26 -2.06
N LYS A 1007 -9.71 10.06 -1.81
CA LYS A 1007 -9.22 9.00 -0.91
C LYS A 1007 -9.68 9.25 0.53
N ALA A 1008 -9.51 10.47 1.03
CA ALA A 1008 -9.90 10.84 2.39
C ALA A 1008 -11.41 10.64 2.63
N ARG A 1009 -12.28 10.91 1.64
CA ARG A 1009 -13.72 10.60 1.74
C ARG A 1009 -14.00 9.12 1.97
N ALA A 1010 -13.27 8.24 1.26
CA ALA A 1010 -13.40 6.80 1.48
C ALA A 1010 -12.90 6.40 2.87
N ASP A 1011 -11.85 7.06 3.38
CA ASP A 1011 -11.31 6.81 4.70
C ASP A 1011 -12.24 7.32 5.82
N VAL A 1012 -12.94 8.45 5.64
CA VAL A 1012 -14.01 8.90 6.56
C VAL A 1012 -15.11 7.84 6.69
N GLN A 1013 -15.50 7.20 5.58
CA GLN A 1013 -16.48 6.10 5.61
C GLN A 1013 -15.93 4.84 6.29
N LYS A 1014 -14.61 4.59 6.24
CA LYS A 1014 -13.99 3.48 6.99
C LYS A 1014 -13.93 3.79 8.49
N ILE A 1015 -13.58 5.03 8.84
CA ILE A 1015 -13.57 5.51 10.23
C ILE A 1015 -14.97 5.36 10.82
N ALA A 1016 -16.01 5.87 10.15
CA ALA A 1016 -17.40 5.72 10.59
C ALA A 1016 -17.79 4.24 10.80
N ARG A 1017 -17.48 3.37 9.83
CA ARG A 1017 -17.78 1.93 9.93
C ARG A 1017 -16.99 1.21 11.02
N SER A 1018 -15.81 1.70 11.41
CA SER A 1018 -15.05 1.11 12.50
C SER A 1018 -15.73 1.25 13.87
N PHE A 1019 -16.72 2.12 13.98
CA PHE A 1019 -17.58 2.25 15.16
C PHE A 1019 -18.89 1.44 15.06
N GLU A 1020 -19.07 0.61 14.02
CA GLU A 1020 -20.21 -0.33 13.96
C GLU A 1020 -20.14 -1.32 15.14
N GLY A 1021 -21.20 -1.37 15.95
CA GLY A 1021 -21.26 -2.16 17.19
C GLY A 1021 -20.95 -1.36 18.47
N VAL A 1022 -20.52 -0.11 18.37
CA VAL A 1022 -20.41 0.83 19.50
C VAL A 1022 -21.75 1.55 19.70
N PRO A 1023 -22.19 1.81 20.96
CA PRO A 1023 -23.37 2.64 21.23
C PRO A 1023 -23.33 3.97 20.48
N ALA A 1024 -24.47 4.38 19.92
CA ALA A 1024 -24.53 5.48 18.96
C ALA A 1024 -24.09 6.83 19.56
N ASP A 1025 -24.33 7.06 20.84
CA ASP A 1025 -23.89 8.23 21.60
C ASP A 1025 -22.37 8.28 21.77
N MET A 1026 -21.75 7.14 22.07
CA MET A 1026 -20.28 7.01 22.17
C MET A 1026 -19.61 7.13 20.80
N ALA A 1027 -20.13 6.43 19.79
CA ALA A 1027 -19.64 6.55 18.41
C ALA A 1027 -19.70 8.00 17.94
N ARG A 1028 -20.83 8.70 18.19
CA ARG A 1028 -20.97 10.13 17.90
C ARG A 1028 -19.95 10.98 18.65
N PHE A 1029 -19.74 10.73 19.94
CA PHE A 1029 -18.76 11.47 20.75
C PHE A 1029 -17.35 11.38 20.16
N TYR A 1030 -16.88 10.17 19.84
CA TYR A 1030 -15.54 9.97 19.27
C TYR A 1030 -15.43 10.49 17.83
N LEU A 1031 -16.46 10.31 17.01
CA LEU A 1031 -16.48 10.86 15.65
C LEU A 1031 -16.42 12.39 15.66
N LEU A 1032 -17.09 13.06 16.62
CA LEU A 1032 -16.99 14.51 16.79
C LEU A 1032 -15.60 14.97 17.26
N ARG A 1033 -14.91 14.18 18.09
CA ARG A 1033 -13.51 14.46 18.47
C ARG A 1033 -12.57 14.34 17.26
N LEU A 1034 -12.70 13.27 16.48
CA LEU A 1034 -11.91 13.10 15.26
C LEU A 1034 -12.19 14.21 14.24
N ALA A 1035 -13.45 14.64 14.10
CA ALA A 1035 -13.81 15.77 13.26
C ALA A 1035 -13.16 17.08 13.74
N ARG A 1036 -13.06 17.29 15.06
CA ARG A 1036 -12.36 18.44 15.64
C ARG A 1036 -10.86 18.40 15.36
N GLU A 1037 -10.20 17.26 15.53
CA GLU A 1037 -8.77 17.11 15.23
C GLU A 1037 -8.47 17.38 13.75
N LEU A 1038 -9.33 16.88 12.84
CA LEU A 1038 -9.23 17.18 11.41
C LEU A 1038 -9.45 18.66 11.11
N LYS A 1039 -10.37 19.31 11.82
CA LYS A 1039 -10.61 20.75 11.68
C LYS A 1039 -9.40 21.56 12.16
N GLU A 1040 -8.85 21.25 13.32
CA GLU A 1040 -7.66 21.93 13.86
C GLU A 1040 -6.46 21.78 12.89
N LYS A 1041 -6.29 20.60 12.28
CA LYS A 1041 -5.27 20.39 11.23
C LYS A 1041 -5.53 21.19 9.95
N ALA A 1042 -6.78 21.40 9.58
CA ALA A 1042 -7.12 22.22 8.42
C ALA A 1042 -6.89 23.71 8.67
N GLU A 1043 -7.07 24.17 9.92
CA GLU A 1043 -6.81 25.56 10.33
C GLU A 1043 -5.31 25.86 10.50
N GLU A 1044 -4.45 24.84 10.64
CA GLU A 1044 -2.98 24.96 10.67
C GLU A 1044 -2.34 25.13 9.27
N LEU A 1045 -3.05 24.74 8.20
CA LEU A 1045 -2.59 24.78 6.80
C LEU A 1045 -3.01 26.10 6.13
#